data_AF-A0A5C6XYK1-F1
#
_entry.id   AF-A0A5C6XYK1-F1
#
_cell.length_a   1.000
_cell.length_b   1.000
_cell.length_c   1.000
_cell.angle_alpha   90.00
_cell.angle_beta   90.00
_cell.angle_gamma   90.00
#
_symmetry.space_group_name_H-M   'P 1'
#
loop_
_entity.id
_entity.type
_entity.pdbx_description
1 polymer ?
#
loop_
_entity_poly.entity_id
_entity_poly.type
_entity_poly.pdbx_seq_one_letter_code
_entity_poly.pdbx_strand_id
1 'polypeptide(L)'
;MKRFSTIISVLIMLGVIYWSFADLKPSLPSNKTILGTDFSIDNALHHLKEISKEAHFVGSEEHKKVQHYIVTELQKMGFETEIQTQTAINKKWFAATTAENIIAKLKGTSSEKALMLLTHYDSNPHSSLGASDAGSGVVTILEGLRAYLAKKETPKNDIIILISDAEELGLLGAQAFVDNHPWTKDIGLVLNFEARGSGGPSYMLMETNGKNSKLLSEFLATKPNFPAANSLMYSIYKKLPNDTDLTVFREKSDINGFNFAFIGDHFDYHTAQDSYERLDRETLLHQADYFTTSLNYFSNSDLTNLNSEEDFVYVNFPFVKLATFPFSWVFPMAIICTIIFIILLFFGFTSNKIDAKGIFKGFIPFLVSLVLCGGISFGLWQLLLLIHPHYNDILHGFTYNGYQYIAAFVFLNLWLLFTIYRRTAKEEKTTNLLIAPIFFWLVINFIISSFLKGAGFFIIPVICALLILAVAIFLNLEDKSKRILFTFLSIPTIYIFAPLVKMFPVGLGLKILFVSAIFIVLVFGLMVLSFHQKKSFWTQKWAGFLALLFLGIATYNSGFSIDNKKPNSMVYVENFDTKTAYYGTYNTTLDSYTAQVFNGDFTKGGLENAETKSKYNTRFKYSKKTAFKNIPTSEINIELDTLIGEKRFLELIVSPKRKINKLEFITKNKLTLQQFKVNDVLVNDGKKYRLESGTFLVYHLGNNDKEVTLSFTVDVGQELELILNEISYNLLSNKNFHLKPRSEEMMPMPFVTNDAIMTSKKLKL
;
A
#
# COMPACT_ATOMS: atom_id res chain seq x y z
N MET A 1 -0.55 -21.09 -43.60
CA MET A 1 0.70 -20.32 -43.36
C MET A 1 0.51 -18.96 -42.66
N LYS A 2 -0.30 -17.99 -43.14
CA LYS A 2 -0.50 -16.69 -42.42
C LYS A 2 -1.15 -16.80 -41.02
N ARG A 3 -1.97 -17.83 -40.78
CA ARG A 3 -2.53 -18.15 -39.46
C ARG A 3 -1.46 -18.62 -38.46
N PHE A 4 -0.44 -19.32 -38.93
CA PHE A 4 0.62 -19.90 -38.10
C PHE A 4 1.50 -18.82 -37.45
N SER A 5 1.95 -17.80 -38.20
CA SER A 5 2.75 -16.71 -37.62
C SER A 5 1.98 -15.87 -36.61
N THR A 6 0.65 -15.78 -36.75
CA THR A 6 -0.20 -15.10 -35.75
C THR A 6 -0.25 -15.88 -34.45
N ILE A 7 -0.48 -17.19 -34.54
CA ILE A 7 -0.53 -18.08 -33.38
C ILE A 7 0.81 -18.01 -32.64
N ILE A 8 1.94 -18.09 -33.36
CA ILE A 8 3.28 -17.95 -32.77
C ILE A 8 3.43 -16.60 -32.05
N SER A 9 3.11 -15.48 -32.70
CA SER A 9 3.21 -14.18 -32.05
C SER A 9 2.35 -14.08 -30.79
N VAL A 10 1.12 -14.60 -30.81
CA VAL A 10 0.25 -14.63 -29.63
C VAL A 10 0.86 -15.49 -28.52
N LEU A 11 1.40 -16.67 -28.85
CA LEU A 11 2.08 -17.53 -27.88
C LEU A 11 3.33 -16.86 -27.28
N ILE A 12 4.12 -16.14 -28.09
CA ILE A 12 5.26 -15.36 -27.59
C ILE A 12 4.77 -14.28 -26.62
N MET A 13 3.74 -13.51 -26.99
CA MET A 13 3.22 -12.46 -26.11
C MET A 13 2.69 -13.04 -24.80
N LEU A 14 1.91 -14.12 -24.85
CA LEU A 14 1.40 -14.79 -23.65
C LEU A 14 2.53 -15.36 -22.79
N GLY A 15 3.54 -15.97 -23.41
CA GLY A 15 4.73 -16.48 -22.73
C GLY A 15 5.52 -15.38 -22.04
N VAL A 16 5.70 -14.23 -22.68
CA VAL A 16 6.40 -13.06 -22.10
C VAL A 16 5.58 -12.42 -20.98
N ILE A 17 4.25 -12.35 -21.12
CA ILE A 17 3.37 -11.88 -20.04
C ILE A 17 3.50 -12.81 -18.83
N TYR A 18 3.38 -14.13 -19.03
CA TYR A 18 3.56 -15.12 -17.96
C TYR A 18 4.95 -14.97 -17.30
N TRP A 19 6.00 -14.91 -18.11
CA TRP A 19 7.38 -14.73 -17.65
C TRP A 19 7.54 -13.47 -16.80
N SER A 20 6.96 -12.34 -17.24
CA SER A 20 7.03 -11.07 -16.51
C SER A 20 6.36 -11.11 -15.12
N PHE A 21 5.42 -12.03 -14.89
CA PHE A 21 4.82 -12.24 -13.57
C PHE A 21 5.57 -13.30 -12.76
N ALA A 22 6.05 -14.37 -13.41
CA ALA A 22 6.80 -15.44 -12.76
C ALA A 22 8.15 -14.96 -12.19
N ASP A 23 8.79 -13.99 -12.83
CA ASP A 23 10.08 -13.44 -12.38
C ASP A 23 9.95 -12.47 -11.20
N LEU A 24 8.73 -12.09 -10.79
CA LEU A 24 8.51 -11.12 -9.70
C LEU A 24 8.47 -11.76 -8.31
N LYS A 25 8.34 -13.08 -8.18
CA LYS A 25 8.32 -13.75 -6.88
C LYS A 25 8.73 -15.23 -6.99
N PRO A 26 9.24 -15.84 -5.91
CA PRO A 26 9.50 -17.27 -5.88
C PRO A 26 8.21 -18.09 -6.03
N SER A 27 8.39 -19.35 -6.43
CA SER A 27 7.36 -20.39 -6.32
C SER A 27 7.64 -21.28 -5.12
N LEU A 28 6.59 -21.92 -4.58
CA LEU A 28 6.76 -22.86 -3.47
C LEU A 28 7.67 -24.03 -3.88
N PRO A 29 8.71 -24.35 -3.09
CA PRO A 29 9.56 -25.49 -3.38
C PRO A 29 8.76 -26.79 -3.22
N SER A 30 8.84 -27.69 -4.21
CA SER A 30 8.06 -28.93 -4.27
C SER A 30 8.54 -30.05 -3.33
N ASN A 31 9.75 -29.93 -2.79
CA ASN A 31 10.31 -30.65 -1.63
C ASN A 31 11.82 -30.39 -1.62
N LYS A 32 12.32 -29.70 -0.59
CA LYS A 32 13.76 -29.61 -0.33
C LYS A 32 14.03 -30.09 1.08
N THR A 33 15.10 -30.88 1.24
CA THR A 33 15.72 -31.04 2.56
C THR A 33 16.27 -29.67 2.95
N ILE A 34 15.64 -29.03 3.93
CA ILE A 34 16.04 -27.71 4.43
C ILE A 34 17.23 -27.94 5.37
N LEU A 35 18.39 -27.35 5.05
CA LEU A 35 19.52 -27.37 5.98
C LEU A 35 19.19 -26.51 7.20
N GLY A 36 19.78 -26.80 8.36
CA GLY A 36 19.57 -25.98 9.56
C GLY A 36 19.96 -24.50 9.38
N THR A 37 20.79 -24.19 8.39
CA THR A 37 21.23 -22.84 8.01
C THR A 37 20.35 -22.14 6.98
N ASP A 38 19.35 -22.84 6.43
CA ASP A 38 18.40 -22.30 5.47
C ASP A 38 17.16 -21.77 6.20
N PHE A 39 16.44 -20.83 5.57
CA PHE A 39 15.16 -20.35 6.06
C PHE A 39 14.08 -21.45 5.92
N SER A 40 13.40 -21.76 7.01
CA SER A 40 12.30 -22.74 7.07
C SER A 40 10.94 -22.05 7.04
N ILE A 41 10.22 -22.17 5.92
CA ILE A 41 8.86 -21.64 5.81
C ILE A 41 7.93 -22.24 6.88
N ASP A 42 8.11 -23.52 7.22
CA ASP A 42 7.26 -24.21 8.20
C ASP A 42 7.45 -23.65 9.61
N ASN A 43 8.69 -23.29 9.99
CA ASN A 43 8.96 -22.64 11.27
C ASN A 43 8.37 -21.23 11.30
N ALA A 44 8.57 -20.45 10.23
CA ALA A 44 7.98 -19.12 10.12
C ALA A 44 6.45 -19.18 10.23
N LEU A 45 5.82 -20.15 9.56
CA LEU A 45 4.38 -20.40 9.64
C LEU A 45 3.93 -20.89 11.01
N HIS A 46 4.76 -21.65 11.73
CA HIS A 46 4.48 -22.03 13.11
C HIS A 46 4.39 -20.79 14.01
N HIS A 47 5.38 -19.90 13.96
CA HIS A 47 5.35 -18.64 14.69
C HIS A 47 4.15 -17.79 14.28
N LEU A 48 3.86 -17.73 12.98
CA LEU A 48 2.78 -16.90 12.45
C LEU A 48 1.43 -17.33 13.03
N LYS A 49 1.19 -18.64 13.02
CA LYS A 49 -0.03 -19.24 13.56
C LYS A 49 -0.21 -18.93 15.05
N GLU A 50 0.87 -18.77 15.80
CA GLU A 50 0.81 -18.43 17.23
C GLU A 50 0.49 -16.95 17.46
N ILE A 51 1.11 -16.04 16.70
CA ILE A 51 0.93 -14.60 16.89
C ILE A 51 -0.34 -14.03 16.25
N SER A 52 -0.92 -14.73 15.25
CA SER A 52 -2.10 -14.26 14.52
C SER A 52 -3.40 -14.99 14.90
N LYS A 53 -3.50 -15.51 16.13
CA LYS A 53 -4.69 -16.25 16.58
C LYS A 53 -5.89 -15.34 16.82
N GLU A 54 -5.63 -14.18 17.40
CA GLU A 54 -6.63 -13.19 17.78
C GLU A 54 -6.09 -11.80 17.45
N ALA A 55 -7.00 -10.82 17.38
CA ALA A 55 -6.61 -9.43 17.16
C ALA A 55 -5.78 -8.91 18.35
N HIS A 56 -4.60 -8.38 18.04
CA HIS A 56 -3.57 -8.01 19.01
C HIS A 56 -3.19 -6.53 18.88
N PHE A 57 -4.19 -5.66 18.71
CA PHE A 57 -4.01 -4.20 18.67
C PHE A 57 -3.59 -3.65 20.04
N VAL A 58 -2.93 -2.49 20.05
CA VAL A 58 -2.44 -1.80 21.26
C VAL A 58 -3.49 -1.75 22.38
N GLY A 59 -3.11 -2.19 23.58
CA GLY A 59 -3.98 -2.22 24.76
C GLY A 59 -4.93 -3.42 24.85
N SER A 60 -4.95 -4.31 23.85
CA SER A 60 -5.66 -5.59 23.95
C SER A 60 -4.88 -6.60 24.83
N GLU A 61 -5.57 -7.63 25.32
CA GLU A 61 -4.89 -8.68 26.09
C GLU A 61 -3.97 -9.53 25.22
N GLU A 62 -4.34 -9.75 23.95
CA GLU A 62 -3.53 -10.53 23.02
C GLU A 62 -2.25 -9.82 22.63
N HIS A 63 -2.27 -8.49 22.53
CA HIS A 63 -1.09 -7.66 22.29
C HIS A 63 0.08 -7.99 23.24
N LYS A 64 -0.19 -8.12 24.55
CA LYS A 64 0.82 -8.54 25.53
C LYS A 64 1.27 -9.99 25.36
N LYS A 65 0.39 -10.90 24.95
CA LYS A 65 0.76 -12.31 24.71
C LYS A 65 1.67 -12.44 23.50
N VAL A 66 1.38 -11.72 22.42
CA VAL A 66 2.24 -11.64 21.22
C VAL A 66 3.61 -11.04 21.57
N GLN A 67 3.64 -9.92 22.30
CA GLN A 67 4.89 -9.33 22.80
C GLN A 67 5.72 -10.36 23.59
N HIS A 68 5.10 -11.05 24.55
CA HIS A 68 5.77 -12.06 25.37
C HIS A 68 6.28 -13.25 24.54
N TYR A 69 5.51 -13.70 23.55
CA TYR A 69 5.91 -14.76 22.63
C TYR A 69 7.17 -14.37 21.86
N ILE A 70 7.18 -13.19 21.22
CA ILE A 70 8.30 -12.71 20.42
C ILE A 70 9.57 -12.56 21.29
N VAL A 71 9.43 -11.95 22.47
CA VAL A 71 10.53 -11.83 23.45
C VAL A 71 11.10 -13.21 23.80
N THR A 72 10.23 -14.18 24.07
CA THR A 72 10.63 -15.54 24.45
C THR A 72 11.38 -16.23 23.31
N GLU A 73 10.93 -16.08 22.06
CA GLU A 73 11.63 -16.67 20.90
C GLU A 73 12.99 -16.02 20.65
N LEU A 74 13.13 -14.70 20.82
CA LEU A 74 14.43 -14.03 20.76
C LEU A 74 15.37 -14.50 21.87
N GLN A 75 14.88 -14.64 23.11
CA GLN A 75 15.68 -15.13 24.24
C GLN A 75 16.12 -16.58 24.05
N LYS A 76 15.29 -17.44 23.46
CA LYS A 76 15.67 -18.83 23.09
C LYS A 76 16.82 -18.87 22.08
N MET A 77 16.96 -17.84 21.24
CA MET A 77 18.09 -17.69 20.31
C MET A 77 19.32 -17.06 20.97
N GLY A 78 19.26 -16.72 22.27
CA GLY A 78 20.37 -16.16 23.05
C GLY A 78 20.47 -14.64 23.03
N PHE A 79 19.43 -13.93 22.57
CA PHE A 79 19.39 -12.47 22.63
C PHE A 79 19.05 -11.96 24.03
N GLU A 80 19.73 -10.90 24.45
CA GLU A 80 19.24 -10.02 25.51
C GLU A 80 18.19 -9.08 24.91
N THR A 81 17.01 -9.04 25.53
CA THR A 81 15.85 -8.27 25.04
C THR A 81 15.48 -7.15 26.01
N GLU A 82 15.16 -5.98 25.49
CA GLU A 82 14.62 -4.83 26.22
C GLU A 82 13.19 -4.53 25.73
N ILE A 83 12.30 -4.17 26.67
CA ILE A 83 11.03 -3.54 26.34
C ILE A 83 11.16 -2.04 26.61
N GLN A 84 11.21 -1.24 25.54
CA GLN A 84 11.20 0.22 25.66
C GLN A 84 9.76 0.70 25.81
N THR A 85 9.39 1.14 27.02
CA THR A 85 8.09 1.77 27.28
C THR A 85 8.21 3.29 27.19
N GLN A 86 7.54 3.90 26.22
CA GLN A 86 7.68 5.33 25.97
C GLN A 86 6.42 5.91 25.30
N THR A 87 5.91 7.00 25.86
CA THR A 87 4.84 7.78 25.21
C THR A 87 5.39 8.45 23.95
N ALA A 88 4.65 8.32 22.85
CA ALA A 88 4.95 8.97 21.59
C ALA A 88 3.70 9.62 20.99
N ILE A 89 3.91 10.65 20.16
CA ILE A 89 2.85 11.45 19.56
C ILE A 89 3.18 11.71 18.08
N ASN A 90 2.25 11.32 17.21
CA ASN A 90 2.34 11.60 15.78
C ASN A 90 1.75 12.98 15.45
N LYS A 91 2.54 13.85 14.80
CA LYS A 91 2.13 15.23 14.47
C LYS A 91 1.15 15.34 13.29
N LYS A 92 1.11 14.34 12.41
CA LYS A 92 0.27 14.33 11.20
C LYS A 92 -1.19 13.99 11.57
N TRP A 93 -1.37 13.02 12.45
CA TRP A 93 -2.69 12.53 12.86
C TRP A 93 -3.15 13.05 14.23
N PHE A 94 -2.21 13.57 15.03
CA PHE A 94 -2.38 13.91 16.45
C PHE A 94 -2.85 12.68 17.25
N ALA A 95 -2.26 11.54 16.92
CA ALA A 95 -2.45 10.27 17.62
C ALA A 95 -1.31 10.06 18.63
N ALA A 96 -1.62 9.47 19.77
CA ALA A 96 -0.66 9.22 20.85
C ALA A 96 -0.97 7.92 21.59
N THR A 97 0.07 7.30 22.14
CA THR A 97 -0.03 6.13 23.04
C THR A 97 1.29 5.96 23.80
N THR A 98 1.27 5.18 24.88
CA THR A 98 2.47 4.64 25.51
C THR A 98 2.85 3.34 24.79
N ALA A 99 3.80 3.43 23.88
CA ALA A 99 4.28 2.31 23.08
C ALA A 99 5.27 1.43 23.86
N GLU A 100 5.31 0.14 23.54
CA GLU A 100 6.20 -0.86 24.13
C GLU A 100 6.98 -1.63 23.05
N ASN A 101 8.06 -1.03 22.56
CA ASN A 101 8.90 -1.65 21.53
C ASN A 101 9.70 -2.83 22.10
N ILE A 102 9.91 -3.87 21.29
CA ILE A 102 10.82 -4.98 21.59
C ILE A 102 12.16 -4.71 20.89
N ILE A 103 13.23 -4.64 21.67
CA ILE A 103 14.57 -4.30 21.19
C ILE A 103 15.54 -5.42 21.55
N ALA A 104 16.38 -5.82 20.60
CA ALA A 104 17.49 -6.75 20.84
C ALA A 104 18.69 -6.37 19.99
N LYS A 105 19.86 -6.91 20.33
CA LYS A 105 21.10 -6.67 19.57
C LYS A 105 21.99 -7.90 19.48
N LEU A 106 22.47 -8.19 18.27
CA LEU A 106 23.61 -9.07 18.04
C LEU A 106 24.86 -8.20 17.84
N LYS A 107 25.86 -8.38 18.70
CA LYS A 107 27.13 -7.64 18.61
C LYS A 107 27.98 -8.15 17.45
N GLY A 108 28.52 -7.23 16.67
CA GLY A 108 29.51 -7.52 15.63
C GLY A 108 30.95 -7.45 16.14
N THR A 109 31.91 -7.75 15.27
CA THR A 109 33.35 -7.70 15.60
C THR A 109 33.95 -6.30 15.47
N SER A 110 33.35 -5.43 14.65
CA SER A 110 33.87 -4.08 14.34
C SER A 110 32.74 -3.21 13.79
N SER A 111 31.96 -2.61 14.68
CA SER A 111 30.79 -1.82 14.31
C SER A 111 31.07 -0.31 14.38
N GLU A 112 31.26 0.34 13.22
CA GLU A 112 31.15 1.80 13.12
C GLU A 112 29.68 2.23 13.00
N LYS A 113 28.88 1.40 12.32
CA LYS A 113 27.44 1.56 12.14
C LYS A 113 26.74 0.20 12.22
N ALA A 114 25.49 0.22 12.68
CA ALA A 114 24.64 -0.95 12.82
C ALA A 114 23.67 -1.11 11.62
N LEU A 115 23.36 -2.36 11.30
CA LEU A 115 22.23 -2.74 10.48
C LEU A 115 21.01 -2.91 11.40
N MET A 116 19.89 -2.29 11.05
CA MET A 116 18.62 -2.51 11.76
C MET A 116 17.68 -3.41 10.95
N LEU A 117 17.11 -4.40 11.63
CA LEU A 117 15.96 -5.18 11.16
C LEU A 117 14.71 -4.61 11.83
N LEU A 118 13.71 -4.25 11.03
CA LEU A 118 12.52 -3.52 11.46
C LEU A 118 11.24 -4.18 10.94
N THR A 119 10.24 -4.27 11.81
CA THR A 119 8.84 -4.60 11.50
C THR A 119 8.01 -4.26 12.74
N HIS A 120 6.68 -4.15 12.61
CA HIS A 120 5.80 -3.92 13.75
C HIS A 120 5.11 -5.21 14.21
N TYR A 121 4.66 -5.27 15.47
CA TYR A 121 3.92 -6.43 15.98
C TYR A 121 2.48 -6.14 16.37
N ASP A 122 2.01 -4.89 16.30
CA ASP A 122 0.62 -4.56 16.61
C ASP A 122 -0.29 -4.79 15.40
N SER A 123 -1.45 -5.40 15.60
CA SER A 123 -2.45 -5.50 14.52
C SER A 123 -3.32 -4.26 14.46
N ASN A 124 -3.85 -3.93 13.28
CA ASN A 124 -4.82 -2.82 13.18
C ASN A 124 -6.04 -2.95 14.14
N PRO A 125 -6.40 -1.87 14.86
CA PRO A 125 -7.60 -1.86 15.70
C PRO A 125 -8.89 -2.02 14.88
N HIS A 126 -9.89 -2.78 15.32
CA HIS A 126 -10.00 -3.56 16.56
C HIS A 126 -10.18 -5.06 16.27
N SER A 127 -9.99 -5.49 15.02
CA SER A 127 -10.40 -6.83 14.58
C SER A 127 -9.45 -7.50 13.60
N SER A 128 -8.39 -6.82 13.15
CA SER A 128 -7.38 -7.46 12.30
C SER A 128 -6.65 -8.54 13.09
N LEU A 129 -6.43 -9.71 12.48
CA LEU A 129 -5.61 -10.77 13.11
C LEU A 129 -4.11 -10.55 12.85
N GLY A 130 -3.75 -9.61 11.96
CA GLY A 130 -2.37 -9.17 11.73
C GLY A 130 -1.42 -10.23 11.17
N ALA A 131 -1.92 -11.24 10.45
CA ALA A 131 -1.07 -12.31 9.92
C ALA A 131 -0.14 -11.79 8.81
N SER A 132 -0.67 -10.99 7.89
CA SER A 132 0.16 -10.35 6.87
C SER A 132 0.79 -9.09 7.44
N ASP A 133 0.01 -8.23 8.09
CA ASP A 133 0.35 -6.88 8.52
C ASP A 133 0.47 -6.77 10.06
N ALA A 134 1.67 -6.81 10.64
CA ALA A 134 2.95 -7.21 10.02
C ALA A 134 3.50 -8.53 10.59
N GLY A 135 2.63 -9.46 10.97
CA GLY A 135 3.02 -10.80 11.42
C GLY A 135 3.97 -11.51 10.44
N SER A 136 3.81 -11.29 9.14
CA SER A 136 4.71 -11.80 8.09
C SER A 136 6.15 -11.27 8.22
N GLY A 137 6.30 -10.00 8.59
CA GLY A 137 7.60 -9.37 8.85
C GLY A 137 8.23 -9.90 10.13
N VAL A 138 7.45 -10.02 11.22
CA VAL A 138 7.92 -10.60 12.49
C VAL A 138 8.51 -11.99 12.28
N VAL A 139 7.79 -12.88 11.60
CA VAL A 139 8.26 -14.27 11.41
C VAL A 139 9.38 -14.37 10.39
N THR A 140 9.46 -13.44 9.43
CA THR A 140 10.62 -13.31 8.54
C THR A 140 11.88 -12.99 9.33
N ILE A 141 11.80 -12.08 10.30
CA ILE A 141 12.93 -11.74 11.16
C ILE A 141 13.29 -12.90 12.09
N LEU A 142 12.33 -13.49 12.80
CA LEU A 142 12.60 -14.57 13.76
C LEU A 142 13.27 -15.78 13.08
N GLU A 143 12.65 -16.32 12.03
CA GLU A 143 13.19 -17.49 11.34
C GLU A 143 14.46 -17.17 10.56
N GLY A 144 14.55 -15.95 10.01
CA GLY A 144 15.75 -15.47 9.33
C GLY A 144 16.95 -15.35 10.27
N LEU A 145 16.77 -14.83 11.48
CA LEU A 145 17.80 -14.77 12.51
C LEU A 145 18.23 -16.16 12.96
N ARG A 146 17.28 -17.08 13.18
CA ARG A 146 17.57 -18.49 13.50
C ARG A 146 18.47 -19.12 12.44
N ALA A 147 18.13 -18.96 11.16
CA ALA A 147 18.92 -19.48 10.04
C ALA A 147 20.31 -18.82 9.95
N TYR A 148 20.39 -17.51 10.17
CA TYR A 148 21.65 -16.77 10.17
C TYR A 148 22.60 -17.22 11.29
N LEU A 149 22.10 -17.31 12.53
CA LEU A 149 22.87 -17.74 13.71
C LEU A 149 23.36 -19.19 13.59
N ALA A 150 22.60 -20.07 12.93
CA ALA A 150 23.00 -21.45 12.70
C ALA A 150 24.28 -21.59 11.85
N LYS A 151 24.67 -20.56 11.09
CA LYS A 151 25.94 -20.52 10.34
C LYS A 151 27.15 -20.36 11.25
N LYS A 152 26.95 -19.88 12.49
CA LYS A 152 28.01 -19.64 13.49
C LYS A 152 29.07 -18.64 13.01
N GLU A 153 28.66 -17.68 12.20
CA GLU A 153 29.49 -16.56 11.76
C GLU A 153 29.17 -15.32 12.61
N THR A 154 30.19 -14.55 12.97
CA THR A 154 30.01 -13.28 13.68
C THR A 154 29.98 -12.15 12.65
N PRO A 155 28.95 -11.28 12.64
CA PRO A 155 28.88 -10.15 11.71
C PRO A 155 29.97 -9.11 12.00
N LYS A 156 30.33 -8.27 11.03
CA LYS A 156 31.17 -7.10 11.29
C LYS A 156 30.39 -6.00 12.00
N ASN A 157 29.24 -5.65 11.44
CA ASN A 157 28.35 -4.64 11.97
C ASN A 157 27.50 -5.21 13.10
N ASP A 158 27.14 -4.37 14.08
CA ASP A 158 26.06 -4.70 15.00
C ASP A 158 24.76 -4.89 14.21
N ILE A 159 23.95 -5.87 14.61
CA ILE A 159 22.59 -6.05 14.09
C ILE A 159 21.62 -5.71 15.22
N ILE A 160 20.86 -4.64 15.03
CA ILE A 160 19.79 -4.21 15.93
C ILE A 160 18.48 -4.79 15.42
N ILE A 161 17.71 -5.39 16.31
CA ILE A 161 16.35 -5.85 16.04
C ILE A 161 15.42 -4.89 16.73
N LEU A 162 14.54 -4.25 15.97
CA LEU A 162 13.42 -3.47 16.48
C LEU A 162 12.13 -4.11 15.98
N ILE A 163 11.37 -4.72 16.88
CA ILE A 163 9.98 -5.06 16.62
C ILE A 163 9.14 -3.96 17.29
N SER A 164 8.74 -2.98 16.50
CA SER A 164 8.05 -1.76 16.95
C SER A 164 6.60 -2.04 17.36
N ASP A 165 6.11 -1.22 18.29
CA ASP A 165 4.71 -1.18 18.70
C ASP A 165 3.99 0.01 18.04
N ALA A 166 2.66 -0.01 18.03
CA ALA A 166 1.79 1.09 17.66
C ALA A 166 2.09 1.73 16.28
N GLU A 167 2.51 0.94 15.29
CA GLU A 167 2.66 1.40 13.89
C GLU A 167 1.30 1.84 13.35
N GLU A 168 0.28 1.02 13.60
CA GLU A 168 -1.07 1.14 13.07
C GLU A 168 -1.81 2.40 13.57
N LEU A 169 -1.26 3.00 14.63
CA LEU A 169 -1.73 4.21 15.27
C LEU A 169 -0.99 5.47 14.80
N GLY A 170 -0.10 5.34 13.81
CA GLY A 170 0.68 6.43 13.23
C GLY A 170 2.16 6.37 13.60
N LEU A 171 2.79 5.20 13.48
CA LEU A 171 4.24 4.99 13.59
C LEU A 171 4.80 5.32 14.97
N LEU A 172 4.00 5.11 16.03
CA LEU A 172 4.30 5.64 17.35
C LEU A 172 5.47 4.92 18.03
N GLY A 173 5.66 3.62 17.79
CA GLY A 173 6.81 2.87 18.30
C GLY A 173 8.12 3.29 17.64
N ALA A 174 8.16 3.39 16.31
CA ALA A 174 9.33 3.95 15.63
C ALA A 174 9.60 5.38 16.09
N GLN A 175 8.55 6.17 16.34
CA GLN A 175 8.69 7.51 16.87
C GLN A 175 9.33 7.55 18.26
N ALA A 176 8.87 6.69 19.16
CA ALA A 176 9.44 6.52 20.49
C ALA A 176 10.93 6.13 20.43
N PHE A 177 11.27 5.19 19.56
CA PHE A 177 12.65 4.71 19.39
C PHE A 177 13.55 5.83 18.85
N VAL A 178 13.17 6.46 17.74
CA VAL A 178 13.99 7.48 17.09
C VAL A 178 14.24 8.68 18.00
N ASP A 179 13.21 9.14 18.73
CA ASP A 179 13.33 10.32 19.58
C ASP A 179 14.12 10.06 20.88
N ASN A 180 14.10 8.83 21.43
CA ASN A 180 14.57 8.57 22.80
C ASN A 180 15.65 7.48 22.94
N HIS A 181 15.79 6.57 21.97
CA HIS A 181 16.72 5.45 22.12
C HIS A 181 18.16 5.84 21.72
N PRO A 182 19.18 5.56 22.56
CA PRO A 182 20.56 5.98 22.28
C PRO A 182 21.16 5.32 21.03
N TRP A 183 20.68 4.14 20.62
CA TRP A 183 21.18 3.45 19.43
C TRP A 183 20.69 4.04 18.10
N THR A 184 19.74 4.99 18.10
CA THR A 184 19.29 5.63 16.86
C THR A 184 20.46 6.21 16.05
N LYS A 185 21.43 6.82 16.74
CA LYS A 185 22.64 7.40 16.11
C LYS A 185 23.62 6.35 15.56
N ASP A 186 23.53 5.11 16.03
CA ASP A 186 24.44 4.03 15.66
C ASP A 186 23.98 3.34 14.37
N ILE A 187 22.74 3.55 13.93
CA ILE A 187 22.17 2.92 12.74
C ILE A 187 22.77 3.56 11.48
N GLY A 188 23.15 2.72 10.51
CA GLY A 188 23.56 3.14 9.17
C GLY A 188 22.56 2.74 8.07
N LEU A 189 21.83 1.64 8.26
CA LEU A 189 20.84 1.13 7.30
C LEU A 189 19.71 0.39 8.03
N VAL A 190 18.48 0.57 7.55
CA VAL A 190 17.29 -0.16 8.03
C VAL A 190 16.73 -1.08 6.94
N LEU A 191 16.40 -2.32 7.31
CA LEU A 191 15.61 -3.26 6.49
C LEU A 191 14.24 -3.41 7.14
N ASN A 192 13.20 -2.85 6.52
CA ASN A 192 11.82 -2.90 7.00
C ASN A 192 10.99 -3.92 6.22
N PHE A 193 10.24 -4.77 6.92
CA PHE A 193 9.39 -5.81 6.34
C PHE A 193 7.93 -5.51 6.64
N GLU A 194 7.13 -5.37 5.58
CA GLU A 194 5.78 -4.82 5.69
C GLU A 194 4.75 -5.46 4.77
N ALA A 195 3.47 -5.23 5.05
CA ALA A 195 2.38 -5.74 4.22
C ALA A 195 1.21 -4.74 4.09
N ARG A 196 0.59 -4.70 2.91
CA ARG A 196 -0.64 -3.94 2.64
C ARG A 196 -1.68 -4.78 1.91
N GLY A 197 -1.75 -6.04 2.27
CA GLY A 197 -2.51 -7.09 1.61
C GLY A 197 -1.94 -8.44 2.04
N SER A 198 -2.48 -9.53 1.51
CA SER A 198 -2.08 -10.89 1.88
C SER A 198 -1.31 -11.62 0.78
N GLY A 199 -1.13 -11.01 -0.40
CA GLY A 199 -0.56 -11.68 -1.57
C GLY A 199 0.31 -10.84 -2.50
N GLY A 200 0.75 -11.48 -3.60
CA GLY A 200 1.56 -10.85 -4.65
C GLY A 200 3.06 -10.69 -4.34
N PRO A 201 3.84 -10.05 -5.23
CA PRO A 201 5.27 -9.87 -4.99
C PRO A 201 5.52 -8.84 -3.87
N SER A 202 6.52 -9.11 -3.02
CA SER A 202 7.12 -8.11 -2.14
C SER A 202 7.93 -7.14 -2.97
N TYR A 203 7.49 -5.89 -3.01
CA TYR A 203 8.14 -4.83 -3.75
C TYR A 203 9.24 -4.19 -2.90
N MET A 204 10.43 -4.03 -3.49
CA MET A 204 11.50 -3.25 -2.87
C MET A 204 11.24 -1.75 -3.13
N LEU A 205 11.12 -0.99 -2.05
CA LEU A 205 11.00 0.46 -2.03
C LEU A 205 12.15 1.03 -1.22
N MET A 206 12.95 1.92 -1.81
CA MET A 206 13.98 2.64 -1.07
C MET A 206 13.36 3.76 -0.23
N GLU A 207 13.95 4.08 0.92
CA GLU A 207 13.66 5.28 1.70
C GLU A 207 14.96 6.04 1.92
N THR A 208 15.04 7.26 1.37
CA THR A 208 16.22 8.13 1.46
C THR A 208 15.82 9.59 1.23
N ASN A 209 16.49 10.52 1.91
CA ASN A 209 16.40 11.96 1.64
C ASN A 209 17.35 12.40 0.51
N GLY A 210 18.37 11.61 0.21
CA GLY A 210 19.27 11.81 -0.93
C GLY A 210 18.71 11.21 -2.22
N LYS A 211 19.59 11.01 -3.20
CA LYS A 211 19.28 10.27 -4.43
C LYS A 211 19.60 8.78 -4.29
N ASN A 212 19.11 7.96 -5.22
CA ASN A 212 18.97 6.51 -5.00
C ASN A 212 20.13 5.64 -5.52
N SER A 213 21.12 6.18 -6.25
CA SER A 213 22.11 5.35 -6.98
C SER A 213 22.95 4.43 -6.08
N LYS A 214 23.42 4.93 -4.92
CA LYS A 214 24.22 4.14 -3.98
C LYS A 214 23.40 3.02 -3.36
N LEU A 215 22.22 3.31 -2.80
CA LEU A 215 21.31 2.30 -2.25
C LEU A 215 20.93 1.23 -3.29
N LEU A 216 20.59 1.65 -4.52
CA LEU A 216 20.26 0.70 -5.58
C LEU A 216 21.44 -0.23 -5.91
N SER A 217 22.66 0.32 -5.95
CA SER A 217 23.87 -0.46 -6.22
C SER A 217 24.14 -1.47 -5.10
N GLU A 218 23.99 -1.04 -3.84
CA GLU A 218 24.13 -1.93 -2.68
C GLU A 218 23.04 -3.02 -2.66
N PHE A 219 21.79 -2.68 -2.99
CA PHE A 219 20.72 -3.67 -3.11
C PHE A 219 21.02 -4.71 -4.19
N LEU A 220 21.54 -4.31 -5.35
CA LEU A 220 21.94 -5.26 -6.38
C LEU A 220 23.13 -6.12 -5.96
N ALA A 221 24.02 -5.59 -5.12
CA ALA A 221 25.16 -6.32 -4.56
C ALA A 221 24.75 -7.43 -3.58
N THR A 222 23.55 -7.35 -2.96
CA THR A 222 22.98 -8.46 -2.17
C THR A 222 22.61 -9.68 -3.02
N LYS A 223 22.48 -9.49 -4.34
CA LYS A 223 22.09 -10.51 -5.33
C LYS A 223 20.74 -11.16 -5.03
N PRO A 224 19.64 -10.37 -4.96
CA PRO A 224 18.30 -10.91 -4.73
C PRO A 224 17.92 -11.91 -5.83
N ASN A 225 17.20 -12.97 -5.47
CA ASN A 225 16.79 -13.97 -6.45
C ASN A 225 15.62 -13.46 -7.30
N PHE A 226 14.68 -12.71 -6.70
CA PHE A 226 13.47 -12.23 -7.36
C PHE A 226 13.27 -10.71 -7.18
N PRO A 227 14.19 -9.84 -7.64
CA PRO A 227 14.01 -8.40 -7.45
C PRO A 227 12.72 -7.94 -8.12
N ALA A 228 11.76 -7.40 -7.37
CA ALA A 228 10.54 -6.78 -7.84
C ALA A 228 10.59 -5.30 -7.53
N ALA A 229 11.05 -4.50 -8.50
CA ALA A 229 11.36 -3.10 -8.26
C ALA A 229 11.29 -2.28 -9.56
N ASN A 230 10.80 -1.04 -9.46
CA ASN A 230 10.93 -0.06 -10.51
C ASN A 230 10.92 1.37 -9.94
N SER A 231 11.59 2.30 -10.63
CA SER A 231 11.74 3.69 -10.17
C SER A 231 10.44 4.49 -10.17
N LEU A 232 9.44 4.07 -10.94
CA LEU A 232 8.12 4.72 -11.00
C LEU A 232 7.35 4.46 -9.70
N MET A 233 7.33 3.21 -9.25
CA MET A 233 6.71 2.82 -8.00
C MET A 233 7.32 3.57 -6.80
N TYR A 234 8.64 3.70 -6.74
CA TYR A 234 9.31 4.53 -5.74
C TYR A 234 8.87 6.00 -5.77
N SER A 235 8.75 6.59 -6.97
CA SER A 235 8.29 7.98 -7.12
C SER A 235 6.83 8.18 -6.72
N ILE A 236 5.99 7.17 -6.93
CA ILE A 236 4.59 7.18 -6.51
C ILE A 236 4.50 6.99 -5.00
N TYR A 237 5.24 6.03 -4.44
CA TYR A 237 5.30 5.76 -3.00
C TYR A 237 5.62 7.04 -2.21
N LYS A 238 6.65 7.79 -2.60
CA LYS A 238 7.01 9.10 -2.01
C LYS A 238 5.92 10.19 -2.08
N LYS A 239 4.89 10.00 -2.90
CA LYS A 239 3.77 10.96 -3.07
C LYS A 239 2.47 10.47 -2.43
N LEU A 240 2.39 9.20 -2.07
CA LEU A 240 1.22 8.66 -1.37
C LEU A 240 1.27 9.14 0.09
N PRO A 241 0.11 9.34 0.73
CA PRO A 241 0.06 9.69 2.15
C PRO A 241 0.38 8.51 3.08
N ASN A 242 0.82 7.38 2.51
CA ASN A 242 1.14 6.16 3.20
C ASN A 242 2.58 6.25 3.69
N ASP A 243 2.76 5.96 4.96
CA ASP A 243 4.05 5.93 5.62
C ASP A 243 4.21 4.54 6.25
N THR A 244 5.45 4.19 6.60
CA THR A 244 5.76 3.01 7.43
C THR A 244 6.71 3.45 8.52
N ASP A 245 7.04 2.58 9.48
CA ASP A 245 8.01 2.93 10.52
C ASP A 245 9.35 3.45 9.95
N LEU A 246 9.80 2.92 8.81
CA LEU A 246 11.00 3.40 8.11
C LEU A 246 10.94 4.88 7.71
N THR A 247 9.74 5.42 7.47
CA THR A 247 9.54 6.83 7.18
C THR A 247 10.00 7.72 8.34
N VAL A 248 9.83 7.28 9.60
CA VAL A 248 10.29 8.05 10.78
C VAL A 248 11.82 8.15 10.80
N PHE A 249 12.51 7.04 10.56
CA PHE A 249 13.98 7.00 10.51
C PHE A 249 14.54 7.92 9.42
N ARG A 250 13.92 7.90 8.23
CA ARG A 250 14.28 8.79 7.13
C ARG A 250 14.05 10.25 7.50
N GLU A 251 12.85 10.62 7.95
CA GLU A 251 12.47 12.02 8.12
C GLU A 251 13.12 12.70 9.32
N LYS A 252 13.32 11.97 10.42
CA LYS A 252 13.82 12.55 11.68
C LYS A 252 15.31 12.35 11.92
N SER A 253 15.91 11.31 11.34
CA SER A 253 17.31 10.95 11.62
C SER A 253 18.17 10.82 10.38
N ASP A 254 17.63 11.09 9.19
CA ASP A 254 18.35 10.96 7.91
C ASP A 254 18.96 9.56 7.69
N ILE A 255 18.27 8.53 8.22
CA ILE A 255 18.69 7.14 8.08
C ILE A 255 18.05 6.54 6.84
N ASN A 256 18.87 5.94 5.98
CA ASN A 256 18.43 5.28 4.77
C ASN A 256 17.93 3.85 5.04
N GLY A 257 17.08 3.34 4.16
CA GLY A 257 16.63 1.95 4.26
C GLY A 257 15.91 1.40 3.04
N PHE A 258 15.55 0.13 3.16
CA PHE A 258 14.71 -0.59 2.21
C PHE A 258 13.43 -1.04 2.92
N ASN A 259 12.28 -0.73 2.32
CA ASN A 259 10.99 -1.26 2.69
C ASN A 259 10.61 -2.39 1.72
N PHE A 260 10.31 -3.57 2.25
CA PHE A 260 9.93 -4.76 1.48
C PHE A 260 8.46 -5.08 1.73
N ALA A 261 7.59 -4.58 0.83
CA ALA A 261 6.15 -4.58 1.03
C ALA A 261 5.38 -5.25 -0.10
N PHE A 262 4.47 -6.17 0.23
CA PHE A 262 3.52 -6.75 -0.72
C PHE A 262 2.12 -6.15 -0.55
N ILE A 263 1.35 -6.10 -1.64
CA ILE A 263 0.09 -5.34 -1.72
C ILE A 263 -1.05 -6.09 -2.43
N GLY A 264 -0.81 -7.32 -2.88
CA GLY A 264 -1.83 -8.16 -3.51
C GLY A 264 -2.89 -8.54 -2.48
N ASP A 265 -4.11 -8.83 -2.97
CA ASP A 265 -5.23 -9.20 -2.11
C ASP A 265 -5.52 -8.15 -1.02
N HIS A 266 -5.38 -6.87 -1.39
CA HIS A 266 -5.55 -5.70 -0.53
C HIS A 266 -6.89 -5.67 0.23
N PHE A 267 -7.90 -6.44 -0.18
CA PHE A 267 -9.16 -6.57 0.55
C PHE A 267 -9.02 -7.24 1.95
N ASP A 268 -7.90 -7.92 2.23
CA ASP A 268 -7.63 -8.54 3.53
C ASP A 268 -7.02 -7.58 4.55
N TYR A 269 -6.30 -6.57 4.07
CA TYR A 269 -5.56 -5.57 4.87
C TYR A 269 -6.45 -4.90 5.94
N HIS A 270 -5.99 -4.82 7.20
CA HIS A 270 -6.76 -4.27 8.34
C HIS A 270 -8.11 -4.96 8.63
N THR A 271 -8.37 -6.16 8.11
CA THR A 271 -9.64 -6.86 8.33
C THR A 271 -9.47 -8.09 9.20
N ALA A 272 -10.57 -8.59 9.76
CA ALA A 272 -10.61 -9.89 10.44
C ALA A 272 -10.30 -11.09 9.53
N GLN A 273 -10.05 -10.87 8.23
CA GLN A 273 -9.55 -11.87 7.29
C GLN A 273 -8.05 -11.76 7.03
N ASP A 274 -7.32 -10.85 7.66
CA ASP A 274 -5.86 -10.90 7.62
C ASP A 274 -5.32 -12.06 8.48
N SER A 275 -5.56 -13.29 8.03
CA SER A 275 -5.37 -14.53 8.79
C SER A 275 -4.25 -15.40 8.24
N TYR A 276 -3.80 -16.33 9.08
CA TYR A 276 -2.80 -17.34 8.73
C TYR A 276 -3.14 -18.11 7.44
N GLU A 277 -4.41 -18.42 7.21
CA GLU A 277 -4.88 -19.17 6.04
C GLU A 277 -4.74 -18.36 4.75
N ARG A 278 -4.85 -17.04 4.82
CA ARG A 278 -4.96 -16.16 3.66
C ARG A 278 -3.63 -15.54 3.22
N LEU A 279 -2.61 -15.53 4.08
CA LEU A 279 -1.27 -15.09 3.68
C LEU A 279 -0.69 -16.01 2.58
N ASP A 280 -0.43 -15.48 1.40
CA ASP A 280 0.24 -16.23 0.34
C ASP A 280 1.64 -16.69 0.78
N ARG A 281 1.85 -18.00 0.74
CA ARG A 281 3.13 -18.60 1.16
C ARG A 281 4.31 -18.18 0.28
N GLU A 282 4.08 -18.00 -1.02
CA GLU A 282 5.08 -17.49 -1.97
C GLU A 282 5.48 -16.04 -1.68
N THR A 283 4.57 -15.26 -1.11
CA THR A 283 4.80 -13.87 -0.74
C THR A 283 5.70 -13.77 0.49
N LEU A 284 5.43 -14.60 1.51
CA LEU A 284 6.31 -14.75 2.67
C LEU A 284 7.71 -15.23 2.26
N LEU A 285 7.80 -16.21 1.36
CA LEU A 285 9.09 -16.65 0.81
C LEU A 285 9.84 -15.53 0.08
N HIS A 286 9.13 -14.60 -0.54
CA HIS A 286 9.77 -13.46 -1.19
C HIS A 286 10.38 -12.49 -0.16
N GLN A 287 9.70 -12.20 0.95
CA GLN A 287 10.32 -11.43 2.03
C GLN A 287 11.51 -12.16 2.63
N ALA A 288 11.44 -13.49 2.78
CA ALA A 288 12.58 -14.30 3.22
C ALA A 288 13.77 -14.24 2.24
N ASP A 289 13.53 -14.21 0.92
CA ASP A 289 14.58 -14.00 -0.09
C ASP A 289 15.33 -12.68 0.14
N TYR A 290 14.60 -11.58 0.30
CA TYR A 290 15.21 -10.28 0.57
C TYR A 290 15.90 -10.22 1.93
N PHE A 291 15.29 -10.79 2.97
CA PHE A 291 15.90 -10.85 4.29
C PHE A 291 17.24 -11.58 4.24
N THR A 292 17.24 -12.81 3.71
CA THR A 292 18.43 -13.66 3.73
C THR A 292 19.56 -13.10 2.87
N THR A 293 19.26 -12.61 1.67
CA THR A 293 20.27 -11.98 0.79
C THR A 293 20.83 -10.69 1.39
N SER A 294 19.95 -9.82 1.91
CA SER A 294 20.34 -8.52 2.45
C SER A 294 21.07 -8.64 3.78
N LEU A 295 20.62 -9.48 4.71
CA LEU A 295 21.29 -9.69 5.99
C LEU A 295 22.70 -10.26 5.81
N ASN A 296 22.87 -11.27 4.95
CA ASN A 296 24.19 -11.87 4.69
C ASN A 296 25.18 -10.85 4.13
N TYR A 297 24.71 -9.92 3.29
CA TYR A 297 25.54 -8.87 2.71
C TYR A 297 25.79 -7.73 3.72
N PHE A 298 24.73 -7.05 4.17
CA PHE A 298 24.83 -5.83 4.96
C PHE A 298 25.36 -6.02 6.39
N SER A 299 25.32 -7.24 6.93
CA SER A 299 26.02 -7.56 8.19
C SER A 299 27.55 -7.38 8.09
N ASN A 300 28.09 -7.30 6.88
CA ASN A 300 29.52 -7.22 6.60
C ASN A 300 29.95 -6.03 5.73
N SER A 301 28.99 -5.23 5.24
CA SER A 301 29.23 -4.08 4.35
C SER A 301 29.55 -2.79 5.12
N ASP A 302 30.11 -1.80 4.44
CA ASP A 302 30.26 -0.45 5.00
C ASP A 302 28.91 0.28 4.98
N LEU A 303 28.40 0.65 6.16
CA LEU A 303 27.13 1.35 6.36
C LEU A 303 27.32 2.83 6.76
N THR A 304 28.54 3.36 6.70
CA THR A 304 28.85 4.73 7.14
C THR A 304 28.30 5.79 6.21
N ASN A 305 28.24 5.51 4.90
CA ASN A 305 27.71 6.44 3.90
C ASN A 305 26.98 5.71 2.77
N LEU A 306 25.65 5.85 2.77
CA LEU A 306 24.76 5.31 1.74
C LEU A 306 24.08 6.40 0.89
N ASN A 307 24.45 7.66 1.10
CA ASN A 307 23.91 8.78 0.36
C ASN A 307 24.53 8.85 -1.05
N SER A 308 23.80 9.49 -1.98
CA SER A 308 24.30 9.71 -3.33
C SER A 308 23.73 10.97 -3.98
N GLU A 309 24.48 11.49 -4.94
CA GLU A 309 24.15 12.68 -5.73
C GLU A 309 23.56 12.35 -7.10
N GLU A 310 23.28 11.07 -7.39
CA GLU A 310 22.71 10.62 -8.66
C GLU A 310 21.42 9.83 -8.49
N ASP A 311 20.41 10.17 -9.30
CA ASP A 311 19.18 9.39 -9.44
C ASP A 311 19.38 8.38 -10.57
N PHE A 312 19.17 7.10 -10.28
CA PHE A 312 19.09 6.04 -11.27
C PHE A 312 17.64 5.71 -11.60
N VAL A 313 17.43 5.40 -12.87
CA VAL A 313 16.22 4.76 -13.39
C VAL A 313 16.44 3.27 -13.32
N TYR A 314 15.44 2.53 -12.85
CA TYR A 314 15.49 1.08 -12.78
C TYR A 314 14.13 0.44 -13.05
N VAL A 315 14.14 -0.71 -13.69
CA VAL A 315 12.93 -1.47 -14.02
C VAL A 315 13.24 -2.94 -14.20
N ASN A 316 12.30 -3.80 -13.84
CA ASN A 316 12.37 -5.22 -14.17
C ASN A 316 12.58 -5.42 -15.67
N PHE A 317 13.58 -6.24 -16.04
CA PHE A 317 13.98 -6.42 -17.43
C PHE A 317 14.31 -7.89 -17.72
N PRO A 318 13.96 -8.39 -18.93
CA PRO A 318 14.22 -9.78 -19.30
C PRO A 318 15.72 -10.14 -19.18
N PHE A 319 16.00 -11.35 -18.69
CA PHE A 319 17.34 -11.98 -18.54
C PHE A 319 18.29 -11.35 -17.51
N VAL A 320 18.31 -10.02 -17.37
CA VAL A 320 19.19 -9.29 -16.41
C VAL A 320 18.49 -8.98 -15.08
N LYS A 321 17.22 -9.39 -14.92
CA LYS A 321 16.31 -9.16 -13.79
C LYS A 321 15.95 -7.69 -13.58
N LEU A 322 16.93 -6.79 -13.47
CA LEU A 322 16.75 -5.34 -13.29
C LEU A 322 17.69 -4.55 -14.20
N ALA A 323 17.13 -3.76 -15.13
CA ALA A 323 17.92 -2.82 -15.93
C ALA A 323 18.06 -1.49 -15.17
N THR A 324 19.26 -0.90 -15.16
CA THR A 324 19.57 0.34 -14.44
C THR A 324 20.40 1.30 -15.28
N PHE A 325 20.12 2.61 -15.21
CA PHE A 325 20.94 3.65 -15.82
C PHE A 325 20.71 5.03 -15.16
N PRO A 326 21.66 5.98 -15.24
CA PRO A 326 21.48 7.33 -14.69
C PRO A 326 20.29 8.07 -15.30
N PHE A 327 19.50 8.75 -14.48
CA PHE A 327 18.37 9.57 -14.93
C PHE A 327 18.78 10.69 -15.88
N SER A 328 20.00 11.22 -15.73
CA SER A 328 20.58 12.23 -16.61
C SER A 328 20.64 11.79 -18.08
N TRP A 329 20.60 10.48 -18.36
CA TRP A 329 20.59 9.95 -19.72
C TRP A 329 19.22 10.06 -20.41
N VAL A 330 18.12 10.21 -19.66
CA VAL A 330 16.75 10.21 -20.20
C VAL A 330 16.55 11.34 -21.22
N PHE A 331 17.01 12.55 -20.90
CA PHE A 331 16.86 13.71 -21.80
C PHE A 331 17.72 13.59 -23.07
N PRO A 332 19.04 13.28 -23.01
CA PRO A 332 19.82 12.96 -24.20
C PRO A 332 19.25 11.83 -25.04
N MET A 333 18.78 10.73 -24.43
CA MET A 333 18.15 9.62 -25.15
C MET A 333 16.87 10.07 -25.85
N ALA A 334 16.03 10.91 -25.23
CA ALA A 334 14.83 11.45 -25.87
C ALA A 334 15.17 12.31 -27.10
N ILE A 335 16.23 13.12 -27.04
CA ILE A 335 16.75 13.89 -28.19
C ILE A 335 17.23 12.94 -29.30
N ILE A 336 18.07 11.95 -28.96
CA ILE A 336 18.61 10.98 -29.92
C ILE A 336 17.47 10.21 -30.59
N CYS A 337 16.51 9.70 -29.81
CA CYS A 337 15.33 9.01 -30.33
C CYS A 337 14.49 9.92 -31.24
N THR A 338 14.39 11.22 -30.93
CA THR A 338 13.70 12.20 -31.79
C THR A 338 14.44 12.42 -33.11
N ILE A 339 15.76 12.53 -33.08
CA ILE A 339 16.59 12.65 -34.31
C ILE A 339 16.44 11.39 -35.17
N ILE A 340 16.57 10.20 -34.56
CA ILE A 340 16.36 8.92 -35.26
C ILE A 340 14.96 8.87 -35.86
N PHE A 341 13.94 9.28 -35.11
CA PHE A 341 12.56 9.33 -35.60
C PHE A 341 12.43 10.23 -36.83
N ILE A 342 13.00 11.43 -36.82
CA ILE A 342 13.00 12.36 -37.97
C ILE A 342 13.72 11.75 -39.18
N ILE A 343 14.88 11.10 -38.97
CA ILE A 343 15.62 10.41 -40.03
C ILE A 343 14.78 9.28 -40.63
N LEU A 344 14.12 8.48 -39.80
CA LEU A 344 13.22 7.41 -40.25
C LEU A 344 12.01 7.97 -41.01
N LEU A 345 11.46 9.11 -40.60
CA LEU A 345 10.40 9.78 -41.37
C LEU A 345 10.91 10.18 -42.76
N PHE A 346 12.08 10.81 -42.85
CA PHE A 346 12.68 11.20 -44.13
C PHE A 346 12.90 9.99 -45.06
N PHE A 347 13.52 8.92 -44.57
CA PHE A 347 13.74 7.71 -45.37
C PHE A 347 12.43 6.97 -45.69
N GLY A 348 11.46 7.01 -44.78
CA GLY A 348 10.15 6.43 -45.00
C GLY A 348 9.40 7.13 -46.15
N PHE A 349 9.45 8.46 -46.22
CA PHE A 349 8.83 9.24 -47.31
C PHE A 349 9.55 8.98 -48.64
N THR A 350 10.87 9.08 -48.66
CA THR A 350 11.68 8.87 -49.89
C THR A 350 11.55 7.44 -50.43
N SER A 351 11.41 6.44 -49.56
CA SER A 351 11.20 5.04 -49.94
C SER A 351 9.73 4.68 -50.20
N ASN A 352 8.81 5.66 -50.17
CA ASN A 352 7.36 5.48 -50.31
C ASN A 352 6.76 4.42 -49.35
N LYS A 353 7.39 4.23 -48.18
CA LYS A 353 6.91 3.31 -47.13
C LYS A 353 5.86 3.97 -46.23
N ILE A 354 5.91 5.30 -46.12
CA ILE A 354 4.93 6.13 -45.43
C ILE A 354 4.50 7.32 -46.32
N ASP A 355 3.38 7.94 -45.99
CA ASP A 355 2.84 9.11 -46.70
C ASP A 355 2.10 10.05 -45.75
N ALA A 356 2.07 11.35 -46.06
CA ALA A 356 1.60 12.37 -45.12
C ALA A 356 0.10 12.20 -44.80
N LYS A 357 -0.72 11.93 -45.81
CA LYS A 357 -2.16 11.72 -45.66
C LYS A 357 -2.46 10.54 -44.75
N GLY A 358 -1.76 9.42 -44.95
CA GLY A 358 -1.91 8.24 -44.13
C GLY A 358 -1.39 8.41 -42.70
N ILE A 359 -0.32 9.19 -42.50
CA ILE A 359 0.13 9.56 -41.14
C ILE A 359 -0.95 10.34 -40.41
N PHE A 360 -1.50 11.41 -41.00
CA PHE A 360 -2.58 12.20 -40.38
C PHE A 360 -3.80 11.33 -40.04
N LYS A 361 -4.19 10.44 -40.95
CA LYS A 361 -5.25 9.47 -40.67
C LYS A 361 -4.88 8.46 -39.58
N GLY A 362 -3.59 8.14 -39.41
CA GLY A 362 -3.08 7.28 -38.34
C GLY A 362 -3.15 7.88 -36.94
N PHE A 363 -3.18 9.21 -36.80
CA PHE A 363 -3.42 9.89 -35.51
C PHE A 363 -4.84 9.63 -34.98
N ILE A 364 -5.82 9.55 -35.88
CA ILE A 364 -7.24 9.38 -35.53
C ILE A 364 -7.49 8.12 -34.69
N PRO A 365 -7.12 6.89 -35.13
CA PRO A 365 -7.39 5.69 -34.33
C PRO A 365 -6.66 5.71 -32.99
N PHE A 366 -5.47 6.31 -32.89
CA PHE A 366 -4.74 6.40 -31.63
C PHE A 366 -5.45 7.33 -30.62
N LEU A 367 -5.80 8.55 -31.04
CA LEU A 367 -6.51 9.52 -30.20
C LEU A 367 -7.91 9.02 -29.81
N VAL A 368 -8.66 8.46 -30.76
CA VAL A 368 -9.96 7.85 -30.49
C VAL A 368 -9.82 6.69 -29.51
N SER A 369 -8.77 5.88 -29.62
CA SER A 369 -8.52 4.79 -28.66
C SER A 369 -8.24 5.32 -27.25
N LEU A 370 -7.44 6.38 -27.10
CA LEU A 370 -7.17 6.99 -25.79
C LEU A 370 -8.47 7.46 -25.12
N VAL A 371 -9.30 8.20 -25.85
CA VAL A 371 -10.58 8.72 -25.33
C VAL A 371 -11.56 7.60 -25.04
N LEU A 372 -11.79 6.68 -25.98
CA LEU A 372 -12.79 5.62 -25.81
C LEU A 372 -12.39 4.60 -24.76
N CYS A 373 -11.15 4.11 -24.76
CA CYS A 373 -10.69 3.11 -23.80
C CYS A 373 -10.70 3.67 -22.37
N GLY A 374 -10.18 4.90 -22.19
CA GLY A 374 -10.21 5.58 -20.90
C GLY A 374 -11.63 5.89 -20.43
N GLY A 375 -12.44 6.54 -21.28
CA GLY A 375 -13.79 6.96 -20.97
C GLY A 375 -14.76 5.80 -20.72
N ILE A 376 -14.73 4.76 -21.55
CA ILE A 376 -15.58 3.57 -21.36
C ILE A 376 -15.17 2.83 -20.08
N SER A 377 -13.87 2.67 -19.82
CA SER A 377 -13.41 2.01 -18.59
C SER A 377 -13.85 2.80 -17.35
N PHE A 378 -13.70 4.13 -17.35
CA PHE A 378 -14.18 4.97 -16.25
C PHE A 378 -15.69 4.83 -16.05
N GLY A 379 -16.48 5.02 -17.12
CA GLY A 379 -17.94 4.99 -17.06
C GLY A 379 -18.50 3.61 -16.68
N LEU A 380 -17.90 2.52 -17.19
CA LEU A 380 -18.31 1.16 -16.86
C LEU A 380 -18.05 0.84 -15.38
N TRP A 381 -16.93 1.30 -14.81
CA TRP A 381 -16.69 1.13 -13.37
C TRP A 381 -17.72 1.87 -12.52
N GLN A 382 -18.09 3.11 -12.89
CA GLN A 382 -19.17 3.83 -12.21
C GLN A 382 -20.51 3.09 -12.32
N LEU A 383 -20.82 2.52 -13.49
CA LEU A 383 -22.02 1.69 -13.67
C LEU A 383 -21.98 0.43 -12.79
N LEU A 384 -20.83 -0.23 -12.65
CA LEU A 384 -20.69 -1.40 -11.79
C LEU A 384 -20.94 -1.08 -10.31
N LEU A 385 -20.54 0.10 -9.83
CA LEU A 385 -20.85 0.55 -8.46
C LEU A 385 -22.36 0.80 -8.25
N LEU A 386 -23.11 1.12 -9.31
CA LEU A 386 -24.57 1.24 -9.25
C LEU A 386 -25.26 -0.14 -9.27
N ILE A 387 -24.72 -1.09 -10.04
CA ILE A 387 -25.23 -2.47 -10.12
C ILE A 387 -24.92 -3.24 -8.83
N HIS A 388 -23.73 -3.03 -8.25
CA HIS A 388 -23.24 -3.69 -7.04
C HIS A 388 -22.99 -2.65 -5.93
N PRO A 389 -24.06 -2.06 -5.35
CA PRO A 389 -23.93 -0.97 -4.38
C PRO A 389 -23.15 -1.35 -3.12
N HIS A 390 -23.14 -2.63 -2.75
CA HIS A 390 -22.39 -3.15 -1.61
C HIS A 390 -20.87 -3.04 -1.75
N TYR A 391 -20.32 -2.84 -2.96
CA TYR A 391 -18.89 -2.54 -3.13
C TYR A 391 -18.47 -1.24 -2.44
N ASN A 392 -19.40 -0.30 -2.21
CA ASN A 392 -19.11 0.93 -1.48
C ASN A 392 -18.81 0.69 0.01
N ASP A 393 -19.17 -0.48 0.54
CA ASP A 393 -18.87 -0.87 1.92
C ASP A 393 -17.48 -1.53 2.04
N ILE A 394 -16.81 -1.86 0.91
CA ILE A 394 -15.41 -2.33 0.86
C ILE A 394 -14.49 -1.10 0.72
N LEU A 395 -14.13 -0.52 1.85
CA LEU A 395 -13.43 0.78 1.92
C LEU A 395 -12.03 0.80 1.27
N HIS A 396 -11.39 -0.35 1.09
CA HIS A 396 -10.12 -0.46 0.35
C HIS A 396 -10.21 0.02 -1.10
N GLY A 397 -11.39 -0.03 -1.69
CA GLY A 397 -11.61 0.27 -3.11
C GLY A 397 -11.12 -0.83 -4.06
N PHE A 398 -10.74 -2.00 -3.52
CA PHE A 398 -10.40 -3.21 -4.27
C PHE A 398 -11.28 -4.36 -3.77
N THR A 399 -12.07 -4.96 -4.65
CA THR A 399 -13.05 -6.00 -4.30
C THR A 399 -12.46 -7.41 -4.45
N TYR A 400 -13.08 -8.44 -3.84
CA TYR A 400 -12.61 -9.83 -3.91
C TYR A 400 -12.47 -10.36 -5.35
N ASN A 401 -13.37 -9.96 -6.24
CA ASN A 401 -13.34 -10.26 -7.67
C ASN A 401 -12.55 -9.23 -8.50
N GLY A 402 -11.75 -8.37 -7.86
CA GLY A 402 -11.02 -7.28 -8.50
C GLY A 402 -10.08 -7.75 -9.63
N TYR A 403 -9.40 -8.89 -9.46
CA TYR A 403 -8.57 -9.47 -10.53
C TYR A 403 -9.38 -9.90 -11.75
N GLN A 404 -10.62 -10.36 -11.56
CA GLN A 404 -11.52 -10.73 -12.65
C GLN A 404 -11.97 -9.48 -13.40
N TYR A 405 -12.24 -8.37 -12.69
CA TYR A 405 -12.49 -7.07 -13.33
C TYR A 405 -11.26 -6.55 -14.09
N ILE A 406 -10.05 -6.65 -13.54
CA ILE A 406 -8.82 -6.28 -14.28
C ILE A 406 -8.75 -7.07 -15.59
N ALA A 407 -8.95 -8.39 -15.55
CA ALA A 407 -8.95 -9.23 -16.75
C ALA A 407 -10.05 -8.81 -17.74
N ALA A 408 -11.29 -8.62 -17.28
CA ALA A 408 -12.40 -8.18 -18.11
C ALA A 408 -12.10 -6.85 -18.81
N PHE A 409 -11.54 -5.88 -18.10
CA PHE A 409 -11.18 -4.57 -18.63
C PHE A 409 -9.99 -4.64 -19.59
N VAL A 410 -8.99 -5.49 -19.33
CA VAL A 410 -7.90 -5.73 -20.29
C VAL A 410 -8.48 -6.24 -21.62
N PHE A 411 -9.33 -7.27 -21.58
CA PHE A 411 -9.92 -7.84 -22.80
C PHE A 411 -10.92 -6.89 -23.48
N LEU A 412 -11.67 -6.09 -22.71
CA LEU A 412 -12.54 -5.04 -23.25
C LEU A 412 -11.73 -4.01 -24.03
N ASN A 413 -10.63 -3.52 -23.46
CA ASN A 413 -9.77 -2.53 -24.11
C ASN A 413 -9.07 -3.12 -25.34
N LEU A 414 -8.60 -4.37 -25.27
CA LEU A 414 -8.08 -5.08 -26.46
C LEU A 414 -9.15 -5.23 -27.54
N TRP A 415 -10.40 -5.56 -27.18
CA TRP A 415 -11.51 -5.64 -28.13
C TRP A 415 -11.80 -4.28 -28.79
N LEU A 416 -11.84 -3.19 -28.00
CA LEU A 416 -12.01 -1.83 -28.51
C LEU A 416 -10.89 -1.46 -29.49
N LEU A 417 -9.63 -1.68 -29.09
CA LEU A 417 -8.45 -1.43 -29.91
C LEU A 417 -8.47 -2.20 -31.22
N PHE A 418 -8.71 -3.52 -31.18
CA PHE A 418 -8.84 -4.32 -32.39
C PHE A 418 -10.00 -3.85 -33.27
N THR A 419 -11.11 -3.39 -32.68
CA THR A 419 -12.26 -2.86 -33.43
C THR A 419 -11.91 -1.56 -34.16
N ILE A 420 -11.30 -0.61 -33.44
CA ILE A 420 -10.90 0.71 -33.98
C ILE A 420 -9.86 0.52 -35.09
N TYR A 421 -8.77 -0.19 -34.80
CA TYR A 421 -7.67 -0.38 -35.75
C TYR A 421 -8.05 -1.28 -36.93
N ARG A 422 -8.99 -2.22 -36.78
CA ARG A 422 -9.50 -3.01 -37.92
C ARG A 422 -10.29 -2.16 -38.90
N ARG A 423 -11.02 -1.14 -38.43
CA ARG A 423 -11.78 -0.23 -39.30
C ARG A 423 -10.84 0.66 -40.10
N THR A 424 -9.80 1.20 -39.48
CA THR A 424 -8.84 2.12 -40.13
C THR A 424 -7.79 1.40 -40.98
N ALA A 425 -7.31 0.22 -40.59
CA ALA A 425 -6.26 -0.52 -41.31
C ALA A 425 -6.70 -1.10 -42.68
N LYS A 426 -7.97 -0.97 -43.07
CA LYS A 426 -8.42 -1.32 -44.42
C LYS A 426 -7.97 -0.30 -45.47
N GLU A 427 -7.73 0.94 -45.05
CA GLU A 427 -7.58 2.09 -45.96
C GLU A 427 -6.14 2.60 -46.03
N GLU A 428 -5.27 2.20 -45.10
CA GLU A 428 -3.96 2.84 -44.90
C GLU A 428 -2.80 1.83 -44.81
N LYS A 429 -1.59 2.29 -45.17
CA LYS A 429 -0.34 1.52 -44.94
C LYS A 429 -0.11 1.37 -43.44
N THR A 430 0.16 0.16 -42.98
CA THR A 430 0.31 -0.11 -41.54
C THR A 430 1.45 0.67 -40.90
N THR A 431 2.54 0.91 -41.63
CA THR A 431 3.68 1.70 -41.16
C THR A 431 3.25 3.12 -40.75
N ASN A 432 2.24 3.71 -41.41
CA ASN A 432 1.70 5.03 -41.04
C ASN A 432 1.06 5.03 -39.64
N LEU A 433 0.47 3.89 -39.21
CA LEU A 433 -0.23 3.77 -37.93
C LEU A 433 0.72 3.76 -36.72
N LEU A 434 2.01 3.50 -36.92
CA LEU A 434 3.03 3.47 -35.86
C LEU A 434 3.59 4.87 -35.55
N ILE A 435 3.45 5.83 -36.48
CA ILE A 435 4.03 7.17 -36.36
C ILE A 435 3.41 7.97 -35.20
N ALA A 436 2.08 7.97 -35.08
CA ALA A 436 1.41 8.70 -34.00
C ALA A 436 1.78 8.18 -32.60
N PRO A 437 1.74 6.86 -32.32
CA PRO A 437 2.23 6.30 -31.06
C PRO A 437 3.67 6.73 -30.72
N ILE A 438 4.62 6.61 -31.66
CA ILE A 438 6.02 7.02 -31.39
C ILE A 438 6.09 8.51 -31.05
N PHE A 439 5.39 9.36 -31.80
CA PHE A 439 5.34 10.80 -31.53
C PHE A 439 4.84 11.11 -30.12
N PHE A 440 3.70 10.54 -29.71
CA PHE A 440 3.16 10.78 -28.37
C PHE A 440 4.06 10.24 -27.26
N TRP A 441 4.69 9.08 -27.47
CA TRP A 441 5.66 8.55 -26.50
C TRP A 441 6.92 9.41 -26.38
N LEU A 442 7.41 10.02 -27.47
CA LEU A 442 8.51 10.98 -27.41
C LEU A 442 8.11 12.22 -26.60
N VAL A 443 6.91 12.77 -26.82
CA VAL A 443 6.37 13.89 -26.02
C VAL A 443 6.26 13.50 -24.55
N ILE A 444 5.73 12.32 -24.24
CA ILE A 444 5.66 11.79 -22.88
C ILE A 444 7.06 11.69 -22.26
N ASN A 445 8.07 11.23 -23.01
CA ASN A 445 9.43 11.11 -22.50
C ASN A 445 10.09 12.48 -22.22
N PHE A 446 9.80 13.52 -23.01
CA PHE A 446 10.23 14.90 -22.67
C PHE A 446 9.53 15.44 -21.41
N ILE A 447 8.26 15.09 -21.19
CA ILE A 447 7.56 15.44 -19.94
C ILE A 447 8.19 14.68 -18.75
N ILE A 448 8.45 13.38 -18.92
CA ILE A 448 9.08 12.52 -17.90
C ILE A 448 10.46 13.04 -17.50
N SER A 449 11.29 13.45 -18.47
CA SER A 449 12.64 13.97 -18.19
C SER A 449 12.63 15.22 -17.31
N SER A 450 11.51 15.93 -17.23
CA SER A 450 11.38 17.16 -16.43
C SER A 450 10.58 16.97 -15.14
N PHE A 451 9.51 16.15 -15.17
CA PHE A 451 8.50 16.14 -14.09
C PHE A 451 8.33 14.80 -13.39
N LEU A 452 8.75 13.68 -13.99
CA LEU A 452 8.46 12.34 -13.45
C LEU A 452 9.68 11.42 -13.55
N LYS A 453 10.72 11.74 -12.77
CA LYS A 453 12.01 11.06 -12.84
C LYS A 453 11.93 9.53 -12.81
N GLY A 454 11.06 8.99 -11.97
CA GLY A 454 10.86 7.55 -11.82
C GLY A 454 10.36 6.82 -13.07
N ALA A 455 9.73 7.52 -14.02
CA ALA A 455 9.23 6.91 -15.26
C ALA A 455 10.27 6.89 -16.40
N GLY A 456 11.53 7.26 -16.16
CA GLY A 456 12.56 7.38 -17.20
C GLY A 456 12.75 6.15 -18.09
N PHE A 457 12.37 4.96 -17.63
CA PHE A 457 12.44 3.72 -18.41
C PHE A 457 11.41 3.64 -19.55
N PHE A 458 10.48 4.59 -19.64
CA PHE A 458 9.51 4.71 -20.73
C PHE A 458 10.17 4.98 -22.09
N ILE A 459 11.45 5.34 -22.10
CA ILE A 459 12.25 5.48 -23.32
C ILE A 459 12.57 4.12 -23.98
N ILE A 460 12.62 3.03 -23.20
CA ILE A 460 12.94 1.67 -23.69
C ILE A 460 11.91 1.21 -24.75
N PRO A 461 10.58 1.29 -24.50
CA PRO A 461 9.58 1.00 -25.53
C PRO A 461 9.73 1.86 -26.80
N VAL A 462 10.15 3.12 -26.67
CA VAL A 462 10.36 4.01 -27.83
C VAL A 462 11.52 3.50 -28.67
N ILE A 463 12.63 3.12 -28.06
CA ILE A 463 13.78 2.52 -28.76
C ILE A 463 13.34 1.25 -29.50
N CYS A 464 12.57 0.37 -28.85
CA CYS A 464 12.04 -0.83 -29.49
C CYS A 464 11.14 -0.50 -30.69
N ALA A 465 10.26 0.50 -30.58
CA ALA A 465 9.37 0.93 -31.65
C ALA A 465 10.12 1.59 -32.82
N LEU A 466 11.18 2.37 -32.55
CA LEU A 466 12.05 2.93 -33.58
C LEU A 466 12.80 1.85 -34.35
N LEU A 467 13.28 0.80 -33.67
CA LEU A 467 13.88 -0.37 -34.33
C LEU A 467 12.87 -1.10 -35.22
N ILE A 468 11.65 -1.29 -34.73
CA ILE A 468 10.54 -1.87 -35.52
C ILE A 468 10.26 -1.00 -36.77
N LEU A 469 10.22 0.33 -36.62
CA LEU A 469 10.01 1.25 -37.73
C LEU A 469 11.17 1.20 -38.74
N ALA A 470 12.41 1.17 -38.28
CA ALA A 470 13.59 1.05 -39.12
C ALA A 470 13.57 -0.24 -39.96
N VAL A 471 13.29 -1.39 -39.33
CA VAL A 471 13.12 -2.66 -40.03
C VAL A 471 11.97 -2.59 -41.04
N ALA A 472 10.85 -1.94 -40.70
CA ALA A 472 9.71 -1.79 -41.61
C ALA A 472 10.04 -0.94 -42.85
N ILE A 473 10.93 0.05 -42.72
CA ILE A 473 11.34 0.95 -43.80
C ILE A 473 12.40 0.30 -44.68
N PHE A 474 13.51 -0.17 -44.08
CA PHE A 474 14.70 -0.57 -44.81
C PHE A 474 14.73 -2.04 -45.23
N LEU A 475 14.07 -2.94 -44.48
CA LEU A 475 14.12 -4.37 -44.76
C LEU A 475 12.87 -4.86 -45.50
N ASN A 476 13.10 -5.53 -46.63
CA ASN A 476 12.03 -6.16 -47.40
C ASN A 476 11.80 -7.62 -46.98
N LEU A 477 11.31 -7.80 -45.75
CA LEU A 477 10.95 -9.12 -45.22
C LEU A 477 9.51 -9.50 -45.58
N GLU A 478 9.23 -10.81 -45.69
CA GLU A 478 7.87 -11.33 -45.81
C GLU A 478 7.01 -10.95 -44.58
N ASP A 479 5.71 -10.72 -44.78
CA ASP A 479 4.75 -10.36 -43.71
C ASP A 479 4.78 -11.32 -42.51
N LYS A 480 5.05 -12.62 -42.74
CA LYS A 480 5.10 -13.64 -41.70
C LYS A 480 6.30 -13.43 -40.77
N SER A 481 7.47 -13.16 -41.35
CA SER A 481 8.72 -12.98 -40.64
C SER A 481 8.75 -11.63 -39.93
N LYS A 482 8.21 -10.58 -40.56
CA LYS A 482 8.03 -9.25 -39.93
C LYS A 482 7.24 -9.34 -38.64
N ARG A 483 6.10 -10.04 -38.64
CA ARG A 483 5.25 -10.17 -37.45
C ARG A 483 6.00 -10.82 -36.28
N ILE A 484 6.64 -11.95 -36.54
CA ILE A 484 7.38 -12.70 -35.50
C ILE A 484 8.52 -11.82 -34.98
N LEU A 485 9.31 -11.22 -35.87
CA LEU A 485 10.41 -10.32 -35.50
C LEU A 485 9.93 -9.12 -34.69
N PHE A 486 8.86 -8.43 -35.10
CA PHE A 486 8.31 -7.29 -34.35
C PHE A 486 7.77 -7.71 -32.98
N THR A 487 7.23 -8.93 -32.87
CA THR A 487 6.82 -9.48 -31.58
C THR A 487 8.04 -9.70 -30.67
N PHE A 488 9.13 -10.26 -31.20
CA PHE A 488 10.40 -10.41 -30.46
C PHE A 488 10.98 -9.06 -30.04
N LEU A 489 11.02 -8.07 -30.94
CA LEU A 489 11.48 -6.72 -30.62
C LEU A 489 10.57 -6.00 -29.60
N SER A 490 9.32 -6.44 -29.44
CA SER A 490 8.39 -5.91 -28.43
C SER A 490 8.50 -6.58 -27.06
N ILE A 491 9.37 -7.59 -26.88
CA ILE A 491 9.51 -8.31 -25.60
C ILE A 491 9.78 -7.36 -24.43
N PRO A 492 10.75 -6.41 -24.48
CA PRO A 492 10.98 -5.48 -23.39
C PRO A 492 9.73 -4.65 -23.04
N THR A 493 8.99 -4.19 -24.06
CA THR A 493 7.76 -3.42 -23.87
C THR A 493 6.69 -4.23 -23.14
N ILE A 494 6.45 -5.47 -23.55
CA ILE A 494 5.44 -6.34 -22.92
C ILE A 494 5.85 -6.67 -21.48
N TYR A 495 7.12 -7.07 -21.30
CA TYR A 495 7.66 -7.51 -20.02
C TYR A 495 7.57 -6.40 -18.96
N ILE A 496 7.88 -5.16 -19.33
CA ILE A 496 7.83 -4.01 -18.41
C ILE A 496 6.38 -3.64 -18.07
N PHE A 497 5.49 -3.57 -19.06
CA PHE A 497 4.18 -2.94 -18.87
C PHE A 497 3.06 -3.90 -18.45
N ALA A 498 3.17 -5.20 -18.72
CA ALA A 498 2.13 -6.16 -18.33
C ALA A 498 1.92 -6.21 -16.80
N PRO A 499 2.97 -6.25 -15.95
CA PRO A 499 2.82 -6.14 -14.51
C PRO A 499 2.22 -4.80 -14.06
N LEU A 500 2.60 -3.68 -14.69
CA LEU A 500 2.09 -2.34 -14.34
C LEU A 500 0.57 -2.23 -14.53
N VAL A 501 0.03 -2.83 -15.59
CA VAL A 501 -1.43 -2.85 -15.87
C VAL A 501 -2.22 -3.48 -14.72
N LYS A 502 -1.66 -4.50 -14.04
CA LYS A 502 -2.25 -5.14 -12.83
C LYS A 502 -1.94 -4.35 -11.55
N MET A 503 -0.69 -3.94 -11.38
CA MET A 503 -0.16 -3.32 -10.16
C MET A 503 -0.94 -2.07 -9.76
N PHE A 504 -1.25 -1.21 -10.73
CA PHE A 504 -1.94 0.04 -10.48
C PHE A 504 -3.32 -0.15 -9.81
N PRO A 505 -4.30 -0.86 -10.42
CA PRO A 505 -5.60 -1.07 -9.79
C PRO A 505 -5.54 -1.82 -8.46
N VAL A 506 -4.56 -2.70 -8.27
CA VAL A 506 -4.33 -3.40 -6.99
C VAL A 506 -3.92 -2.40 -5.90
N GLY A 507 -2.91 -1.57 -6.16
CA GLY A 507 -2.37 -0.65 -5.15
C GLY A 507 -3.19 0.62 -4.91
N LEU A 508 -3.95 1.09 -5.91
CA LEU A 508 -4.71 2.36 -5.86
C LEU A 508 -6.24 2.18 -5.93
N GLY A 509 -6.71 0.93 -6.01
CA GLY A 509 -8.12 0.55 -6.10
C GLY A 509 -8.67 0.50 -7.53
N LEU A 510 -9.79 -0.20 -7.73
CA LEU A 510 -10.42 -0.44 -9.03
C LEU A 510 -10.94 0.85 -9.71
N LYS A 511 -11.09 1.94 -8.96
CA LYS A 511 -11.45 3.25 -9.52
C LYS A 511 -10.49 3.77 -10.60
N ILE A 512 -9.25 3.28 -10.60
CA ILE A 512 -8.23 3.67 -11.57
C ILE A 512 -8.05 2.69 -12.74
N LEU A 513 -9.00 1.76 -12.97
CA LEU A 513 -8.98 0.87 -14.15
C LEU A 513 -8.84 1.63 -15.49
N PHE A 514 -9.30 2.88 -15.56
CA PHE A 514 -9.11 3.73 -16.74
C PHE A 514 -7.65 4.08 -17.01
N VAL A 515 -6.80 4.15 -15.98
CA VAL A 515 -5.34 4.38 -16.14
C VAL A 515 -4.72 3.15 -16.80
N SER A 516 -5.08 1.95 -16.35
CA SER A 516 -4.67 0.69 -17.01
C SER A 516 -5.13 0.65 -18.48
N ALA A 517 -6.35 1.12 -18.77
CA ALA A 517 -6.83 1.25 -20.15
C ALA A 517 -5.95 2.16 -21.00
N ILE A 518 -5.54 3.32 -20.48
CA ILE A 518 -4.62 4.25 -21.16
C ILE A 518 -3.27 3.57 -21.42
N PHE A 519 -2.69 2.88 -20.43
CA PHE A 519 -1.45 2.12 -20.62
C PHE A 519 -1.56 1.07 -21.72
N ILE A 520 -2.67 0.32 -21.76
CA ILE A 520 -2.92 -0.67 -22.81
C ILE A 520 -2.94 0.01 -24.19
N VAL A 521 -3.59 1.16 -24.34
CA VAL A 521 -3.60 1.92 -25.60
C VAL A 521 -2.20 2.37 -26.00
N LEU A 522 -1.44 2.94 -25.05
CA LEU A 522 -0.08 3.43 -25.30
C LEU A 522 0.84 2.31 -25.77
N VAL A 523 0.81 1.15 -25.09
CA VAL A 523 1.63 -0.03 -25.42
C VAL A 523 1.16 -0.66 -26.73
N PHE A 524 -0.15 -0.84 -26.92
CA PHE A 524 -0.72 -1.39 -28.15
C PHE A 524 -0.34 -0.56 -29.36
N GLY A 525 -0.34 0.77 -29.24
CA GLY A 525 0.07 1.68 -30.31
C GLY A 525 1.49 1.41 -30.80
N LEU A 526 2.46 1.26 -29.90
CA LEU A 526 3.85 0.92 -30.24
C LEU A 526 3.97 -0.47 -30.88
N MET A 527 3.04 -1.36 -30.55
CA MET A 527 3.02 -2.75 -31.03
C MET A 527 2.07 -2.98 -32.22
N VAL A 528 1.52 -1.92 -32.84
CA VAL A 528 0.49 -2.04 -33.88
C VAL A 528 0.92 -2.94 -35.05
N LEU A 529 2.21 -2.96 -35.39
CA LEU A 529 2.77 -3.81 -36.44
C LEU A 529 2.87 -5.30 -36.05
N SER A 530 3.01 -5.60 -34.75
CA SER A 530 2.99 -6.96 -34.20
C SER A 530 1.58 -7.57 -34.28
N PHE A 531 0.55 -6.72 -34.14
CA PHE A 531 -0.85 -7.13 -34.20
C PHE A 531 -1.47 -7.12 -35.61
N HIS A 532 -0.80 -6.49 -36.60
CA HIS A 532 -1.44 -6.17 -37.87
C HIS A 532 -2.05 -7.38 -38.58
N GLN A 533 -3.37 -7.33 -38.81
CA GLN A 533 -4.08 -8.22 -39.71
C GLN A 533 -5.17 -7.47 -40.46
N LYS A 534 -5.16 -7.58 -41.80
CA LYS A 534 -6.34 -7.27 -42.63
C LYS A 534 -7.58 -8.12 -42.25
N LYS A 535 -7.40 -9.23 -41.50
CA LYS A 535 -8.45 -10.15 -41.03
C LYS A 535 -8.32 -10.51 -39.53
N SER A 536 -8.17 -9.51 -38.66
CA SER A 536 -8.17 -9.65 -37.18
C SER A 536 -9.50 -10.12 -36.55
N PHE A 537 -10.37 -10.79 -37.32
CA PHE A 537 -11.74 -11.11 -36.92
C PHE A 537 -11.78 -12.03 -35.70
N TRP A 538 -10.98 -13.10 -35.69
CA TRP A 538 -11.01 -14.09 -34.61
C TRP A 538 -10.41 -13.55 -33.31
N THR A 539 -9.28 -12.85 -33.36
CA THR A 539 -8.66 -12.26 -32.15
C THR A 539 -9.55 -11.19 -31.52
N GLN A 540 -10.19 -10.35 -32.33
CA GLN A 540 -11.20 -9.40 -31.86
C GLN A 540 -12.38 -10.14 -31.21
N LYS A 541 -12.94 -11.17 -31.86
CA LYS A 541 -14.09 -11.92 -31.32
C LYS A 541 -13.75 -12.63 -30.01
N TRP A 542 -12.58 -13.25 -29.92
CA TRP A 542 -12.10 -13.88 -28.69
C TRP A 542 -11.86 -12.86 -27.57
N ALA A 543 -11.25 -11.70 -27.86
CA ALA A 543 -11.11 -10.65 -26.86
C ALA A 543 -12.49 -10.17 -26.34
N GLY A 544 -13.46 -9.97 -27.23
CA GLY A 544 -14.83 -9.61 -26.83
C GLY A 544 -15.52 -10.70 -26.02
N PHE A 545 -15.37 -11.96 -26.41
CA PHE A 545 -15.90 -13.11 -25.66
C PHE A 545 -15.26 -13.20 -24.26
N LEU A 546 -13.93 -13.10 -24.16
CA LEU A 546 -13.23 -13.13 -22.88
C LEU A 546 -13.59 -11.94 -22.00
N ALA A 547 -13.78 -10.75 -22.57
CA ALA A 547 -14.26 -9.59 -21.83
C ALA A 547 -15.63 -9.86 -21.19
N LEU A 548 -16.58 -10.39 -21.95
CA LEU A 548 -17.91 -10.76 -21.44
C LEU A 548 -17.86 -11.92 -20.44
N LEU A 549 -17.01 -12.92 -20.70
CA LEU A 549 -16.82 -14.08 -19.81
C LEU A 549 -16.28 -13.62 -18.44
N PHE A 550 -15.18 -12.86 -18.41
CA PHE A 550 -14.61 -12.38 -17.16
C PHE A 550 -15.51 -11.36 -16.47
N LEU A 551 -16.26 -10.54 -17.21
CA LEU A 551 -17.26 -9.65 -16.61
C LEU A 551 -18.40 -10.45 -15.98
N GLY A 552 -18.87 -11.51 -16.66
CA GLY A 552 -19.89 -12.42 -16.13
C GLY A 552 -19.41 -13.18 -14.90
N ILE A 553 -18.17 -13.69 -14.91
CA ILE A 553 -17.54 -14.35 -13.75
C ILE A 553 -17.39 -13.35 -12.59
N ALA A 554 -16.93 -12.13 -12.86
CA ALA A 554 -16.82 -11.09 -11.84
C ALA A 554 -18.18 -10.77 -11.23
N THR A 555 -19.20 -10.52 -12.04
CA THR A 555 -20.57 -10.26 -11.56
C THR A 555 -21.15 -11.46 -10.81
N TYR A 556 -20.90 -12.70 -11.24
CA TYR A 556 -21.31 -13.90 -10.52
C TYR A 556 -20.65 -13.99 -9.14
N ASN A 557 -19.35 -13.69 -9.06
CA ASN A 557 -18.57 -13.66 -7.81
C ASN A 557 -18.67 -12.31 -7.07
N SER A 558 -19.71 -11.51 -7.32
CA SER A 558 -19.88 -10.21 -6.66
C SER A 558 -20.40 -10.33 -5.22
N GLY A 559 -20.92 -11.51 -4.85
CA GLY A 559 -21.48 -11.77 -3.53
C GLY A 559 -20.44 -11.96 -2.42
N PHE A 560 -20.93 -12.26 -1.24
CA PHE A 560 -20.14 -12.54 -0.05
C PHE A 560 -20.31 -14.00 0.37
N SER A 561 -19.32 -14.52 1.09
CA SER A 561 -19.28 -15.88 1.63
C SER A 561 -18.42 -15.93 2.89
N ILE A 562 -18.23 -17.12 3.47
CA ILE A 562 -17.31 -17.33 4.60
C ILE A 562 -15.87 -16.95 4.21
N ASP A 563 -15.48 -17.19 2.96
CA ASP A 563 -14.15 -16.85 2.44
C ASP A 563 -14.04 -15.41 1.94
N ASN A 564 -15.16 -14.76 1.63
CA ASN A 564 -15.22 -13.39 1.13
C ASN A 564 -16.22 -12.61 1.97
N LYS A 565 -15.82 -12.26 3.20
CA LYS A 565 -16.76 -11.74 4.20
C LYS A 565 -17.28 -10.35 3.87
N LYS A 566 -18.54 -10.10 4.22
CA LYS A 566 -19.20 -8.80 4.11
C LYS A 566 -18.81 -7.89 5.29
N PRO A 567 -18.23 -6.70 5.05
CA PRO A 567 -17.95 -5.74 6.11
C PRO A 567 -19.22 -5.03 6.58
N ASN A 568 -19.45 -5.00 7.89
CA ASN A 568 -20.54 -4.24 8.47
C ASN A 568 -20.20 -3.60 9.82
N SER A 569 -21.01 -2.62 10.20
CA SER A 569 -20.69 -1.73 11.31
C SER A 569 -21.88 -1.41 12.20
N MET A 570 -21.60 -1.35 13.51
CA MET A 570 -22.53 -0.95 14.54
C MET A 570 -21.76 -0.23 15.65
N VAL A 571 -22.19 0.99 15.99
CA VAL A 571 -21.64 1.76 17.09
C VAL A 571 -22.78 2.26 17.95
N TYR A 572 -22.69 2.07 19.26
CA TYR A 572 -23.57 2.75 20.21
C TYR A 572 -22.88 4.02 20.68
N VAL A 573 -23.58 5.15 20.60
CA VAL A 573 -23.09 6.46 21.03
C VAL A 573 -24.08 7.04 22.03
N GLU A 574 -23.61 7.44 23.20
CA GLU A 574 -24.40 8.23 24.14
C GLU A 574 -23.71 9.54 24.51
N ASN A 575 -24.51 10.58 24.69
CA ASN A 575 -24.07 11.87 25.19
C ASN A 575 -24.50 12.01 26.64
N PHE A 576 -23.52 12.16 27.53
CA PHE A 576 -23.73 12.20 28.95
C PHE A 576 -24.39 13.50 29.43
N ASP A 577 -24.19 14.60 28.71
CA ASP A 577 -24.72 15.92 29.08
C ASP A 577 -26.20 16.06 28.68
N THR A 578 -26.55 15.68 27.46
CA THR A 578 -27.92 15.76 26.94
C THR A 578 -28.79 14.55 27.28
N LYS A 579 -28.19 13.49 27.85
CA LYS A 579 -28.86 12.21 28.15
C LYS A 579 -29.53 11.58 26.93
N THR A 580 -28.91 11.72 25.77
CA THR A 580 -29.37 11.13 24.50
C THR A 580 -28.46 9.99 24.08
N ALA A 581 -29.01 9.03 23.33
CA ALA A 581 -28.24 7.91 22.79
C ALA A 581 -28.73 7.50 21.41
N TYR A 582 -27.82 6.97 20.60
CA TYR A 582 -28.04 6.57 19.24
C TYR A 582 -27.23 5.31 18.90
N TYR A 583 -27.75 4.53 17.97
CA TYR A 583 -26.92 3.62 17.17
C TYR A 583 -26.52 4.31 15.87
N GLY A 584 -25.30 4.08 15.43
CA GLY A 584 -24.77 4.52 14.14
C GLY A 584 -24.23 3.35 13.33
N THR A 585 -24.37 3.44 12.00
CA THR A 585 -23.71 2.52 11.05
C THR A 585 -23.11 3.30 9.88
N TYR A 586 -21.94 2.87 9.42
CA TYR A 586 -21.24 3.40 8.25
C TYR A 586 -21.69 2.73 6.95
N ASN A 587 -22.42 1.61 7.03
CA ASN A 587 -22.87 0.85 5.87
C ASN A 587 -23.78 1.69 4.97
N THR A 588 -23.52 1.60 3.67
CA THR A 588 -24.39 2.12 2.62
C THR A 588 -25.53 1.16 2.31
N THR A 589 -25.30 -0.14 2.48
CA THR A 589 -26.29 -1.19 2.24
C THR A 589 -26.58 -1.94 3.54
N LEU A 590 -27.81 -1.85 4.03
CA LEU A 590 -28.24 -2.57 5.23
C LEU A 590 -28.32 -4.08 4.97
N ASP A 591 -28.06 -4.87 6.01
CA ASP A 591 -28.01 -6.33 6.00
C ASP A 591 -28.65 -6.93 7.25
N SER A 592 -28.66 -8.26 7.38
CA SER A 592 -29.31 -8.94 8.50
C SER A 592 -28.75 -8.52 9.88
N TYR A 593 -27.46 -8.19 9.95
CA TYR A 593 -26.83 -7.72 11.18
C TYR A 593 -27.22 -6.27 11.50
N THR A 594 -27.18 -5.36 10.54
CA THR A 594 -27.55 -3.94 10.78
C THR A 594 -29.06 -3.73 10.92
N ALA A 595 -29.88 -4.49 10.18
CA ALA A 595 -31.35 -4.42 10.21
C ALA A 595 -31.96 -4.78 11.57
N GLN A 596 -31.21 -5.43 12.46
CA GLN A 596 -31.65 -5.66 13.84
C GLN A 596 -31.89 -4.36 14.61
N VAL A 597 -31.15 -3.30 14.25
CA VAL A 597 -31.32 -1.95 14.81
C VAL A 597 -32.04 -1.05 13.80
N PHE A 598 -31.57 -1.01 12.56
CA PHE A 598 -32.04 -0.11 11.51
C PHE A 598 -33.26 -0.67 10.76
N ASN A 599 -34.26 -1.15 11.52
CA ASN A 599 -35.60 -1.44 11.03
C ASN A 599 -36.54 -0.24 11.28
N GLY A 600 -37.54 -0.03 10.42
CA GLY A 600 -38.48 1.08 10.56
C GLY A 600 -37.82 2.46 10.41
N ASP A 601 -38.15 3.39 11.30
CA ASP A 601 -37.69 4.78 11.22
C ASP A 601 -36.26 4.94 11.74
N PHE A 602 -35.39 5.42 10.86
CA PHE A 602 -34.02 5.86 11.16
C PHE A 602 -33.65 7.05 10.27
N THR A 603 -32.66 7.83 10.70
CA THR A 603 -32.26 9.06 10.02
C THR A 603 -31.04 8.79 9.15
N LYS A 604 -31.03 9.40 7.95
CA LYS A 604 -29.85 9.41 7.07
C LYS A 604 -28.94 10.58 7.47
N GLY A 605 -27.65 10.32 7.63
CA GLY A 605 -26.66 11.34 8.00
C GLY A 605 -25.96 11.07 9.34
N GLY A 606 -24.96 11.92 9.62
CA GLY A 606 -24.08 11.80 10.78
C GLY A 606 -24.77 12.06 12.12
N LEU A 607 -24.06 11.69 13.19
CA LEU A 607 -24.46 11.94 14.57
C LEU A 607 -23.63 13.09 15.14
N GLU A 608 -24.29 14.08 15.72
CA GLU A 608 -23.61 15.21 16.36
C GLU A 608 -22.68 14.69 17.48
N ASN A 609 -21.45 15.22 17.55
CA ASN A 609 -20.42 14.87 18.55
C ASN A 609 -19.93 13.42 18.51
N ALA A 610 -20.33 12.63 17.51
CA ALA A 610 -19.91 11.25 17.30
C ALA A 610 -18.97 11.07 16.10
N GLU A 611 -18.49 12.18 15.53
CA GLU A 611 -17.62 12.17 14.36
C GLU A 611 -16.19 11.77 14.77
N THR A 612 -15.83 10.51 14.54
CA THR A 612 -14.47 10.00 14.78
C THR A 612 -13.59 10.19 13.55
N LYS A 613 -12.31 10.49 13.73
CA LYS A 613 -11.32 10.43 12.64
C LYS A 613 -11.20 9.00 12.10
N SER A 614 -11.10 8.86 10.78
CA SER A 614 -10.88 7.58 10.07
C SER A 614 -10.00 7.78 8.84
N LYS A 615 -9.31 6.72 8.40
CA LYS A 615 -8.34 6.75 7.28
C LYS A 615 -8.92 7.34 5.99
N TYR A 616 -10.19 7.02 5.71
CA TYR A 616 -10.91 7.49 4.52
C TYR A 616 -11.95 8.59 4.81
N ASN A 617 -11.92 9.19 6.01
CA ASN A 617 -12.90 10.19 6.45
C ASN A 617 -14.36 9.72 6.31
N THR A 618 -14.60 8.44 6.58
CA THR A 618 -15.90 7.78 6.51
C THR A 618 -16.78 8.28 7.67
N ARG A 619 -18.02 8.66 7.34
CA ARG A 619 -19.02 9.13 8.31
C ARG A 619 -20.18 8.15 8.42
N PHE A 620 -20.89 8.18 9.55
CA PHE A 620 -22.13 7.43 9.69
C PHE A 620 -23.10 7.78 8.56
N LYS A 621 -23.64 6.73 7.92
CA LYS A 621 -24.65 6.85 6.86
C LYS A 621 -26.04 6.87 7.45
N TYR A 622 -26.27 6.09 8.49
CA TYR A 622 -27.54 6.00 9.18
C TYR A 622 -27.35 6.06 10.69
N SER A 623 -28.34 6.66 11.35
CA SER A 623 -28.42 6.72 12.80
C SER A 623 -29.84 6.48 13.29
N LYS A 624 -29.98 5.87 14.47
CA LYS A 624 -31.27 5.59 15.10
C LYS A 624 -31.21 5.91 16.58
N LYS A 625 -32.12 6.77 17.04
CA LYS A 625 -32.24 7.12 18.47
C LYS A 625 -32.57 5.87 19.29
N THR A 626 -31.97 5.75 20.46
CA THR A 626 -32.16 4.61 21.37
C THR A 626 -32.15 5.05 22.83
N ALA A 627 -32.34 4.10 23.75
CA ALA A 627 -32.35 4.36 25.18
C ALA A 627 -30.94 4.69 25.70
N PHE A 628 -30.84 5.77 26.49
CA PHE A 628 -29.63 6.12 27.23
C PHE A 628 -29.39 5.08 28.33
N LYS A 629 -28.20 4.48 28.34
CA LYS A 629 -27.83 3.36 29.23
C LYS A 629 -26.98 3.78 30.43
N ASN A 630 -26.61 5.06 30.51
CA ASN A 630 -25.80 5.61 31.60
C ASN A 630 -24.49 4.83 31.81
N ILE A 631 -23.75 4.62 30.71
CA ILE A 631 -22.45 3.96 30.74
C ILE A 631 -21.47 4.85 31.53
N PRO A 632 -20.69 4.29 32.48
CA PRO A 632 -19.73 5.07 33.25
C PRO A 632 -18.73 5.82 32.36
N THR A 633 -18.49 7.09 32.69
CA THR A 633 -17.46 7.95 32.08
C THR A 633 -16.25 8.08 33.00
N SER A 634 -15.12 8.46 32.43
CA SER A 634 -13.86 8.73 33.12
C SER A 634 -14.02 9.81 34.18
N GLU A 635 -13.24 9.66 35.26
CA GLU A 635 -13.00 10.74 36.22
C GLU A 635 -12.06 11.76 35.59
N ILE A 636 -12.35 13.04 35.79
CA ILE A 636 -11.53 14.15 35.28
C ILE A 636 -11.11 14.96 36.49
N ASN A 637 -9.83 14.89 36.84
CA ASN A 637 -9.23 15.63 37.93
C ASN A 637 -8.40 16.78 37.37
N ILE A 638 -8.57 17.97 37.92
CA ILE A 638 -7.78 19.16 37.56
C ILE A 638 -6.72 19.31 38.63
N GLU A 639 -5.49 18.90 38.33
CA GLU A 639 -4.35 19.00 39.26
C GLU A 639 -3.80 20.42 39.31
N LEU A 640 -3.84 21.11 38.18
CA LEU A 640 -3.38 22.49 38.07
C LEU A 640 -4.37 23.32 37.24
N ASP A 641 -4.76 24.46 37.80
CA ASP A 641 -5.45 25.52 37.09
C ASP A 641 -5.00 26.86 37.69
N THR A 642 -4.10 27.55 36.99
CA THR A 642 -3.49 28.78 37.50
C THR A 642 -3.25 29.82 36.42
N LEU A 643 -3.19 31.08 36.85
CA LEU A 643 -2.96 32.23 35.98
C LEU A 643 -1.54 32.76 36.22
N ILE A 644 -0.76 32.89 35.14
CA ILE A 644 0.55 33.54 35.14
C ILE A 644 0.56 34.59 34.03
N GLY A 645 0.42 35.86 34.41
CA GLY A 645 0.25 36.96 33.45
C GLY A 645 -1.03 36.80 32.62
N GLU A 646 -0.90 36.88 31.30
CA GLU A 646 -2.02 36.72 30.35
C GLU A 646 -2.28 35.27 29.94
N LYS A 647 -1.75 34.30 30.69
CA LYS A 647 -1.81 32.87 30.38
C LYS A 647 -2.48 32.07 31.50
N ARG A 648 -3.34 31.13 31.11
CA ARG A 648 -3.91 30.10 31.98
C ARG A 648 -3.21 28.77 31.73
N PHE A 649 -2.72 28.13 32.78
CA PHE A 649 -2.06 26.84 32.75
C PHE A 649 -3.01 25.80 33.32
N LEU A 650 -3.21 24.71 32.57
CA LEU A 650 -4.12 23.63 32.93
C LEU A 650 -3.40 22.30 32.88
N GLU A 651 -3.62 21.47 33.89
CA GLU A 651 -3.23 20.06 33.93
C GLU A 651 -4.42 19.20 34.36
N LEU A 652 -4.78 18.25 33.49
CA LEU A 652 -5.96 17.41 33.60
C LEU A 652 -5.54 15.95 33.61
N ILE A 653 -5.99 15.20 34.60
CA ILE A 653 -5.84 13.75 34.64
C ILE A 653 -7.17 13.10 34.28
N VAL A 654 -7.15 12.24 33.27
CA VAL A 654 -8.28 11.44 32.83
C VAL A 654 -8.08 10.00 33.33
N SER A 655 -8.93 9.56 34.26
CA SER A 655 -8.87 8.22 34.85
C SER A 655 -10.10 7.39 34.42
N PRO A 656 -9.95 6.43 33.48
CA PRO A 656 -11.05 5.59 33.02
C PRO A 656 -11.70 4.75 34.14
N LYS A 657 -13.03 4.82 34.25
CA LYS A 657 -13.83 4.00 35.21
C LYS A 657 -14.24 2.63 34.65
N ARG A 658 -13.86 2.34 33.42
CA ARG A 658 -14.14 1.10 32.70
C ARG A 658 -13.00 0.86 31.70
N LYS A 659 -12.90 -0.36 31.14
CA LYS A 659 -11.97 -0.64 30.04
C LYS A 659 -12.32 0.25 28.83
N ILE A 660 -11.42 1.15 28.50
CA ILE A 660 -11.45 2.04 27.33
C ILE A 660 -10.28 1.66 26.43
N ASN A 661 -10.46 1.77 25.12
CA ASN A 661 -9.39 1.52 24.14
C ASN A 661 -8.87 2.82 23.54
N LYS A 662 -9.74 3.83 23.41
CA LYS A 662 -9.42 5.09 22.75
C LYS A 662 -10.15 6.26 23.42
N LEU A 663 -9.43 7.36 23.61
CA LEU A 663 -9.93 8.67 24.02
C LEU A 663 -9.77 9.64 22.84
N GLU A 664 -10.83 10.35 22.47
CA GLU A 664 -10.76 11.41 21.47
C GLU A 664 -11.15 12.74 22.10
N PHE A 665 -10.25 13.72 22.01
CA PHE A 665 -10.47 15.07 22.50
C PHE A 665 -10.81 16.00 21.34
N ILE A 666 -11.97 16.65 21.45
CA ILE A 666 -12.59 17.41 20.37
C ILE A 666 -12.89 18.82 20.87
N THR A 667 -12.76 19.81 20.01
CA THR A 667 -13.28 21.16 20.24
C THR A 667 -14.26 21.56 19.14
N LYS A 668 -15.31 22.32 19.50
CA LYS A 668 -16.23 22.93 18.54
C LYS A 668 -15.81 24.33 18.12
N ASN A 669 -15.00 24.99 18.96
CA ASN A 669 -14.57 26.35 18.78
C ASN A 669 -13.07 26.39 18.50
N LYS A 670 -12.61 27.56 18.05
CA LYS A 670 -11.20 27.79 17.80
C LYS A 670 -10.39 27.54 19.06
N LEU A 671 -9.47 26.59 18.98
CA LEU A 671 -8.60 26.19 20.08
C LEU A 671 -7.15 26.51 19.73
N THR A 672 -6.50 27.23 20.62
CA THR A 672 -5.07 27.47 20.58
C THR A 672 -4.43 26.91 21.84
N LEU A 673 -3.52 25.95 21.67
CA LEU A 673 -2.76 25.34 22.76
C LEU A 673 -1.28 25.75 22.66
N GLN A 674 -0.68 26.07 23.79
CA GLN A 674 0.76 26.32 23.95
C GLN A 674 1.31 25.34 24.98
N GLN A 675 2.58 24.94 24.85
CA GLN A 675 3.20 23.96 25.77
C GLN A 675 2.33 22.70 25.99
N PHE A 676 1.61 22.27 24.95
CA PHE A 676 0.71 21.14 25.04
C PHE A 676 1.52 19.85 25.22
N LYS A 677 1.21 19.08 26.26
CA LYS A 677 1.79 17.77 26.53
C LYS A 677 0.72 16.72 26.77
N VAL A 678 1.12 15.49 26.49
CA VAL A 678 0.37 14.28 26.82
C VAL A 678 1.33 13.32 27.52
N ASN A 679 1.02 12.91 28.75
CA ASN A 679 1.90 12.12 29.62
C ASN A 679 3.35 12.65 29.59
N ASP A 680 3.50 13.96 29.87
CA ASP A 680 4.74 14.72 29.85
C ASP A 680 5.47 14.87 28.50
N VAL A 681 4.98 14.27 27.42
CA VAL A 681 5.57 14.41 26.08
C VAL A 681 4.98 15.61 25.36
N LEU A 682 5.86 16.51 24.89
CA LEU A 682 5.48 17.71 24.15
C LEU A 682 4.85 17.37 22.79
N VAL A 683 3.62 17.84 22.59
CA VAL A 683 2.95 17.83 21.30
C VAL A 683 3.56 18.90 20.41
N ASN A 684 3.83 18.56 19.14
CA ASN A 684 4.34 19.50 18.13
C ASN A 684 5.64 20.22 18.54
N ASP A 685 6.52 19.53 19.27
CA ASP A 685 7.77 20.08 19.82
C ASP A 685 7.56 21.35 20.69
N GLY A 686 6.40 21.43 21.35
CA GLY A 686 6.01 22.59 22.17
C GLY A 686 5.60 23.83 21.36
N LYS A 687 5.59 23.76 20.03
CA LYS A 687 5.11 24.84 19.17
C LYS A 687 3.61 25.04 19.35
N LYS A 688 3.18 26.30 19.22
CA LYS A 688 1.77 26.70 19.29
C LYS A 688 0.94 25.87 18.31
N TYR A 689 -0.05 25.16 18.83
CA TYR A 689 -0.98 24.34 18.06
C TYR A 689 -2.32 25.08 17.94
N ARG A 690 -2.89 25.14 16.74
CA ARG A 690 -4.14 25.84 16.46
C ARG A 690 -5.04 24.96 15.62
N LEU A 691 -6.32 24.90 15.98
CA LEU A 691 -7.37 24.35 15.13
C LEU A 691 -8.64 25.18 15.25
N GLU A 692 -9.43 25.24 14.17
CA GLU A 692 -10.70 25.97 14.16
C GLU A 692 -11.82 25.13 14.80
N SER A 693 -11.88 23.83 14.52
CA SER A 693 -12.74 22.85 15.19
C SER A 693 -12.31 21.42 14.83
N GLY A 694 -12.76 20.43 15.60
CA GLY A 694 -12.52 19.00 15.37
C GLY A 694 -11.64 18.32 16.42
N THR A 695 -11.19 17.11 16.11
CA THR A 695 -10.34 16.29 17.00
C THR A 695 -8.92 16.82 17.05
N PHE A 696 -8.47 17.23 18.23
CA PHE A 696 -7.16 17.81 18.47
C PHE A 696 -6.17 16.82 19.12
N LEU A 697 -6.67 15.72 19.69
CA LEU A 697 -5.87 14.59 20.17
C LEU A 697 -6.69 13.31 20.10
N VAL A 698 -6.07 12.24 19.61
CA VAL A 698 -6.53 10.85 19.75
C VAL A 698 -5.52 10.11 20.61
N TYR A 699 -5.93 9.61 21.76
CA TYR A 699 -5.07 8.83 22.64
C TYR A 699 -5.57 7.39 22.71
N HIS A 700 -4.70 6.44 22.35
CA HIS A 700 -4.96 5.01 22.48
C HIS A 700 -4.33 4.51 23.78
N LEU A 701 -5.12 3.84 24.62
CA LEU A 701 -4.63 3.34 25.91
C LEU A 701 -3.69 2.16 25.66
N GLY A 702 -2.42 2.34 25.99
CA GLY A 702 -1.41 1.28 25.99
C GLY A 702 -1.60 0.31 27.15
N ASN A 703 -0.83 -0.76 27.16
CA ASN A 703 -0.99 -1.86 28.12
C ASN A 703 -0.83 -1.42 29.60
N ASN A 704 0.02 -0.44 29.86
CA ASN A 704 0.32 0.06 31.22
C ASN A 704 -0.43 1.35 31.58
N ASP A 705 -1.22 1.90 30.66
CA ASP A 705 -1.91 3.16 30.88
C ASP A 705 -3.08 2.96 31.86
N LYS A 706 -2.99 3.60 33.03
CA LYS A 706 -4.08 3.67 34.02
C LYS A 706 -4.82 5.00 33.96
N GLU A 707 -4.13 6.04 33.54
CA GLU A 707 -4.61 7.41 33.42
C GLU A 707 -3.87 8.10 32.29
N VAL A 708 -4.44 9.21 31.81
CA VAL A 708 -3.84 10.05 30.77
C VAL A 708 -3.80 11.48 31.26
N THR A 709 -2.62 12.06 31.29
CA THR A 709 -2.39 13.44 31.72
C THR A 709 -2.28 14.36 30.52
N LEU A 710 -3.09 15.41 30.48
CA LEU A 710 -3.02 16.49 29.51
C LEU A 710 -2.60 17.78 30.22
N SER A 711 -1.50 18.40 29.79
CA SER A 711 -1.10 19.72 30.28
C SER A 711 -1.00 20.71 29.12
N PHE A 712 -1.56 21.90 29.24
CA PHE A 712 -1.44 22.93 28.21
C PHE A 712 -1.66 24.34 28.77
N THR A 713 -1.20 25.31 28.00
CA THR A 713 -1.36 26.74 28.28
C THR A 713 -2.25 27.38 27.22
N VAL A 714 -3.16 28.27 27.66
CA VAL A 714 -4.06 29.06 26.80
C VAL A 714 -4.07 30.54 27.20
N ASP A 715 -4.59 31.38 26.32
CA ASP A 715 -4.86 32.79 26.64
C ASP A 715 -6.06 32.90 27.59
N VAL A 716 -6.03 33.80 28.58
CA VAL A 716 -7.09 33.91 29.63
C VAL A 716 -8.49 34.12 29.06
N GLY A 717 -8.62 34.77 27.90
CA GLY A 717 -9.91 35.00 27.22
C GLY A 717 -10.37 33.89 26.28
N GLN A 718 -9.62 32.80 26.12
CA GLN A 718 -10.00 31.71 25.23
C GLN A 718 -11.05 30.80 25.88
N GLU A 719 -12.21 30.67 25.25
CA GLU A 719 -13.25 29.75 25.67
C GLU A 719 -12.82 28.29 25.42
N LEU A 720 -12.89 27.45 26.47
CA LEU A 720 -12.51 26.03 26.41
C LEU A 720 -13.74 25.13 26.33
N GLU A 721 -14.28 24.97 25.13
CA GLU A 721 -15.32 23.96 24.86
C GLU A 721 -14.67 22.65 24.42
N LEU A 722 -14.20 21.87 25.38
CA LEU A 722 -13.58 20.56 25.13
C LEU A 722 -14.57 19.43 25.37
N ILE A 723 -14.63 18.50 24.43
CA ILE A 723 -15.45 17.29 24.47
C ILE A 723 -14.52 16.08 24.50
N LEU A 724 -14.79 15.16 25.42
CA LEU A 724 -14.14 13.86 25.50
C LEU A 724 -15.08 12.78 24.99
N ASN A 725 -14.64 12.05 23.97
CA ASN A 725 -15.25 10.80 23.53
C ASN A 725 -14.42 9.62 24.05
N GLU A 726 -15.03 8.76 24.87
CA GLU A 726 -14.39 7.54 25.38
C GLU A 726 -14.96 6.32 24.64
N ILE A 727 -14.08 5.54 24.02
CA ILE A 727 -14.44 4.50 23.06
C ILE A 727 -13.88 3.16 23.53
N SER A 728 -14.75 2.15 23.60
CA SER A 728 -14.37 0.76 23.90
C SER A 728 -14.91 -0.21 22.86
N TYR A 729 -14.12 -1.20 22.46
CA TYR A 729 -14.45 -2.17 21.40
C TYR A 729 -15.18 -3.41 21.93
N ASN A 730 -16.10 -3.22 22.86
CA ASN A 730 -16.80 -4.30 23.56
C ASN A 730 -18.32 -4.25 23.40
N LEU A 731 -18.85 -3.59 22.37
CA LEU A 731 -20.31 -3.49 22.17
C LEU A 731 -20.99 -4.87 22.16
N LEU A 732 -20.36 -5.85 21.48
CA LEU A 732 -20.90 -7.19 21.33
C LEU A 732 -20.75 -8.09 22.56
N SER A 733 -19.78 -7.82 23.42
CA SER A 733 -19.49 -8.60 24.63
C SER A 733 -20.03 -7.94 25.91
N ASN A 734 -20.50 -6.70 25.84
CA ASN A 734 -21.00 -5.95 26.99
C ASN A 734 -22.43 -6.36 27.38
N LYS A 735 -22.61 -6.71 28.65
CA LYS A 735 -23.88 -7.19 29.23
C LYS A 735 -25.06 -6.21 29.11
N ASN A 736 -24.79 -4.91 28.92
CA ASN A 736 -25.83 -3.90 28.72
C ASN A 736 -26.47 -3.97 27.33
N PHE A 737 -25.93 -4.78 26.42
CA PHE A 737 -26.36 -4.86 25.02
C PHE A 737 -26.74 -6.30 24.67
N HIS A 738 -27.79 -6.43 23.87
CA HIS A 738 -28.31 -7.72 23.40
C HIS A 738 -28.40 -7.70 21.87
N LEU A 739 -27.25 -7.54 21.23
CA LEU A 739 -27.13 -7.62 19.77
C LEU A 739 -26.86 -9.08 19.38
N LYS A 740 -27.52 -9.54 18.32
CA LYS A 740 -27.20 -10.83 17.70
C LYS A 740 -25.81 -10.72 17.07
N PRO A 741 -24.93 -11.70 17.28
CA PRO A 741 -23.64 -11.77 16.59
C PRO A 741 -23.81 -11.78 15.07
N ARG A 742 -22.72 -11.43 14.37
CA ARG A 742 -22.61 -11.56 12.92
C ARG A 742 -22.73 -13.03 12.50
N SER A 743 -23.21 -13.29 11.29
CA SER A 743 -23.02 -14.59 10.65
C SER A 743 -21.55 -14.78 10.27
N GLU A 744 -21.15 -16.03 9.97
CA GLU A 744 -19.77 -16.35 9.57
C GLU A 744 -19.36 -15.69 8.24
N GLU A 745 -20.32 -15.35 7.39
CA GLU A 745 -20.14 -14.61 6.12
C GLU A 745 -19.90 -13.11 6.32
N MET A 746 -19.91 -12.62 7.56
CA MET A 746 -19.80 -11.20 7.89
C MET A 746 -18.58 -10.94 8.76
N MET A 747 -18.04 -9.73 8.66
CA MET A 747 -16.94 -9.26 9.49
C MET A 747 -17.15 -7.79 9.90
N PRO A 748 -16.45 -7.33 10.96
CA PRO A 748 -16.40 -5.90 11.26
C PRO A 748 -15.84 -5.11 10.07
N MET A 749 -16.48 -3.97 9.76
CA MET A 749 -15.97 -3.02 8.78
C MET A 749 -14.63 -2.43 9.26
N PRO A 750 -13.57 -2.47 8.43
CA PRO A 750 -12.25 -1.95 8.77
C PRO A 750 -12.17 -0.42 8.65
N PHE A 751 -11.06 0.17 9.13
CA PHE A 751 -10.72 1.61 9.03
C PHE A 751 -11.66 2.60 9.72
N VAL A 752 -12.68 2.14 10.44
CA VAL A 752 -13.64 2.97 11.17
C VAL A 752 -13.76 2.50 12.61
N THR A 753 -14.18 3.39 13.51
CA THR A 753 -14.57 2.98 14.87
C THR A 753 -15.75 2.03 14.76
N ASN A 754 -15.61 0.79 15.21
CA ASN A 754 -16.65 -0.21 15.02
C ASN A 754 -16.73 -1.14 16.25
N ASP A 755 -17.84 -1.89 16.36
CA ASP A 755 -18.18 -2.72 17.50
C ASP A 755 -17.99 -2.01 18.84
N ALA A 756 -18.30 -0.71 18.83
CA ALA A 756 -17.85 0.22 19.83
C ALA A 756 -19.00 0.79 20.67
N ILE A 757 -18.70 1.02 21.94
CA ILE A 757 -19.48 1.87 22.85
C ILE A 757 -18.72 3.18 23.00
N MET A 758 -19.34 4.27 22.57
CA MET A 758 -18.82 5.62 22.67
C MET A 758 -19.64 6.43 23.66
N THR A 759 -18.97 7.02 24.64
CA THR A 759 -19.55 7.95 25.60
C THR A 759 -18.94 9.33 25.39
N SER A 760 -19.78 10.31 25.04
CA SER A 760 -19.39 11.70 24.81
C SER A 760 -19.74 12.57 26.01
N LYS A 761 -18.80 13.41 26.47
CA LYS A 761 -18.96 14.27 27.65
C LYS A 761 -18.20 15.58 27.47
N LYS A 762 -18.83 16.72 27.78
CA LYS A 762 -18.17 18.02 27.85
C LYS A 762 -17.31 18.10 29.12
N LEU A 763 -16.07 18.52 28.96
CA LEU A 763 -15.17 18.78 30.08
C LEU A 763 -15.57 20.11 30.75
N LYS A 764 -15.63 20.11 32.08
CA LYS A 764 -15.91 21.31 32.87
C LYS A 764 -14.57 21.97 33.21
N LEU A 765 -14.17 22.94 32.39
CA LEU A 765 -12.89 23.66 32.48
C LEU A 765 -13.13 25.17 32.58
#